data_AF-A0A8H3WJZ2-F1
#
_entry.id   AF-A0A8H3WJZ2-F1
#
_cell.length_a   1.000
_cell.length_b   1.000
_cell.length_c   1.000
_cell.angle_alpha   90.00
_cell.angle_beta   90.00
_cell.angle_gamma   90.00
#
_symmetry.space_group_name_H-M   'P 1'
#
loop_
_entity.id
_entity.type
_entity.pdbx_description
1 polymer ?
#
loop_
_entity_poly.entity_id
_entity_poly.type
_entity_poly.pdbx_seq_one_letter_code
_entity_poly.pdbx_strand_id
1 'polypeptide(L)'
;MASLQEEFHEEDESQEALVESFRKVTIDGTRDSETASEPESENESETQLEPAESELTESNCAIRTALQNACREVDVNEPEFITEDHAVFEPAQRFRTEWNIGPEQWNNFAQLLRGFPHFPIILLQNPAPSHWKPFEEMRQCPTISWLSQELENMGLSLNLVPVVDVCSFFSDQDLEEMDVDRRWEAVEASYKLLEEIFDKLRPTLKVVICCQCATRGRFKDDKMIWRAAKNPLANQLCSSVRNAMEGLALPIYLDGSTMPIGWDRYTLWGVQAFHPRYANFDPTSADGILLRRILERVFHPCVDWYREFLISSLLQLIDDFEETAPDRLRATREMLVKFLAYDIVSSTTSYSQGGSACYFNIMGVQAPQAKKEFRCFTRTAENVPTAEHLMDKCSWKKSTSRQVPTDIFETSQVVSMHGNNPEFWSIESIPASPSESAIEHSPFTNITEDTSVVRPLHDDLTNISPDVKPPSAVMEGPDTFAGKARRGSVDSSISLRDMYPNPMIWLLPFKTQQKILISVQTVLGESYANFASKWIPAILHDLRPQRASTGDSPLATAADKKLCYQLPSNALAFRSAQSTRLAFRSAKELREAILEQNALDIWEIYKILDSAATIAEGLYNDTGAKRIRGLKQEIEQRLETAEAAGSEMRGRLTSQLRDICRQREEIDKKEDAVTCEMLEKKTEEKAVLSQKIEAYLESNFEQVQKDRKT
;
A
#
# COMPACT_ATOMS: atom_id res chain seq x y z
N MET A 1 1.05 -46.83 -53.87
CA MET A 1 1.68 -45.82 -52.99
C MET A 1 3.06 -45.50 -53.53
N ALA A 2 3.15 -44.63 -54.55
CA ALA A 2 4.39 -44.10 -55.14
C ALA A 2 4.09 -42.98 -56.18
N SER A 3 3.05 -42.15 -55.92
CA SER A 3 2.51 -41.18 -56.91
C SER A 3 1.73 -40.04 -56.25
N LEU A 4 2.05 -39.71 -54.98
CA LEU A 4 1.39 -38.68 -54.17
C LEU A 4 2.42 -37.92 -53.30
N GLN A 5 3.61 -37.67 -53.84
CA GLN A 5 4.70 -36.95 -53.17
C GLN A 5 5.40 -35.88 -54.03
N GLU A 6 4.94 -35.64 -55.26
CA GLU A 6 5.51 -34.58 -56.12
C GLU A 6 4.67 -33.29 -56.15
N GLU A 7 3.37 -33.32 -55.84
CA GLU A 7 2.52 -32.11 -55.82
C GLU A 7 2.70 -31.19 -54.60
N PHE A 8 3.51 -31.57 -53.60
CA PHE A 8 3.71 -30.78 -52.37
C PHE A 8 5.00 -29.94 -52.35
N HIS A 9 5.77 -29.88 -53.44
CA HIS A 9 7.01 -29.10 -53.51
C HIS A 9 6.98 -27.87 -54.43
N GLU A 10 5.96 -27.68 -55.28
CA GLU A 10 5.87 -26.50 -56.17
C GLU A 10 5.20 -25.27 -55.54
N GLU A 11 4.46 -25.40 -54.42
CA GLU A 11 3.81 -24.22 -53.79
C GLU A 11 4.77 -23.38 -52.93
N ASP A 12 5.84 -23.96 -52.36
CA ASP A 12 6.74 -23.28 -51.41
C ASP A 12 7.72 -22.30 -52.11
N GLU A 13 8.26 -22.67 -53.28
CA GLU A 13 9.13 -21.77 -54.07
C GLU A 13 8.39 -20.51 -54.58
N SER A 14 7.05 -20.55 -54.65
CA SER A 14 6.24 -19.42 -55.10
C SER A 14 6.14 -18.28 -54.07
N GLN A 15 6.33 -18.56 -52.77
CA GLN A 15 6.19 -17.57 -51.71
C GLN A 15 7.49 -16.81 -51.42
N GLU A 16 8.65 -17.45 -51.49
CA GLU A 16 9.94 -16.74 -51.37
C GLU A 16 10.16 -15.73 -52.52
N ALA A 17 9.72 -16.06 -53.74
CA ALA A 17 9.80 -15.15 -54.88
C ALA A 17 8.98 -13.85 -54.69
N LEU A 18 7.88 -13.90 -53.93
CA LEU A 18 7.04 -12.73 -53.66
C LEU A 18 7.63 -11.81 -52.58
N VAL A 19 8.34 -12.39 -51.60
CA VAL A 19 8.98 -11.65 -50.49
C VAL A 19 10.22 -10.89 -50.99
N GLU A 20 11.01 -11.50 -51.86
CA GLU A 20 12.22 -10.86 -52.43
C GLU A 20 11.86 -9.70 -53.39
N SER A 21 10.67 -9.76 -54.02
CA SER A 21 10.14 -8.68 -54.86
C SER A 21 9.84 -7.38 -54.10
N PHE A 22 9.49 -7.45 -52.81
CA PHE A 22 9.19 -6.26 -52.01
C PHE A 22 10.42 -5.59 -51.40
N ARG A 23 11.58 -6.25 -51.41
CA ARG A 23 12.82 -5.75 -50.80
C ARG A 23 13.70 -4.90 -51.71
N LYS A 24 13.28 -4.66 -52.96
CA LYS A 24 14.15 -4.09 -54.02
C LYS A 24 13.71 -2.75 -54.61
N VAL A 25 12.85 -1.99 -53.90
CA VAL A 25 12.44 -0.64 -54.30
C VAL A 25 12.73 0.39 -53.20
N THR A 26 13.99 0.55 -52.84
CA THR A 26 14.52 1.83 -52.33
C THR A 26 16.04 1.88 -52.53
N ILE A 27 16.52 2.83 -53.34
CA ILE A 27 17.84 3.51 -53.38
C ILE A 27 18.05 4.07 -54.80
N ASP A 28 18.66 5.25 -54.87
CA ASP A 28 18.90 6.13 -56.04
C ASP A 28 17.65 6.73 -56.73
N GLY A 29 17.55 8.06 -56.88
CA GLY A 29 18.46 9.08 -56.34
C GLY A 29 18.13 10.53 -56.71
N THR A 30 18.96 11.42 -56.16
CA THR A 30 19.28 12.79 -56.63
C THR A 30 18.15 13.80 -56.89
N ARG A 31 18.03 14.74 -55.92
CA ARG A 31 18.50 16.13 -56.06
C ARG A 31 17.99 16.91 -57.28
N ASP A 32 17.03 17.80 -57.03
CA ASP A 32 17.13 19.18 -57.51
C ASP A 32 16.47 20.16 -56.50
N SER A 33 16.90 21.42 -56.55
CA SER A 33 16.52 22.48 -55.62
C SER A 33 15.37 23.33 -56.13
N GLU A 34 14.42 23.69 -55.27
CA GLU A 34 13.80 25.02 -55.34
C GLU A 34 13.14 25.44 -54.01
N THR A 35 13.01 26.75 -53.81
CA THR A 35 12.69 27.41 -52.55
C THR A 35 11.21 27.75 -52.43
N ALA A 36 10.55 27.35 -51.33
CA ALA A 36 9.26 27.93 -50.92
C ALA A 36 9.02 27.86 -49.40
N SER A 37 8.84 29.06 -48.82
CA SER A 37 8.22 29.42 -47.53
C SER A 37 7.54 28.33 -46.68
N GLU A 38 7.96 28.28 -45.41
CA GLU A 38 7.27 27.66 -44.28
C GLU A 38 5.90 28.33 -43.99
N PRO A 39 4.89 27.57 -43.54
CA PRO A 39 3.84 28.05 -42.64
C PRO A 39 4.10 27.59 -41.20
N GLU A 40 3.71 28.43 -40.24
CA GLU A 40 3.98 28.28 -38.81
C GLU A 40 3.27 27.05 -38.21
N SER A 41 3.96 26.28 -37.36
CA SER A 41 3.35 25.19 -36.59
C SER A 41 2.70 25.72 -35.32
N GLU A 42 1.38 25.58 -35.21
CA GLU A 42 0.64 25.89 -33.98
C GLU A 42 1.04 24.92 -32.86
N ASN A 43 1.44 25.47 -31.71
CA ASN A 43 1.74 24.70 -30.49
C ASN A 43 0.45 24.10 -29.92
N GLU A 44 0.20 22.82 -30.18
CA GLU A 44 -0.73 22.05 -29.36
C GLU A 44 -0.15 21.90 -27.95
N SER A 45 -0.70 22.68 -27.01
CA SER A 45 -0.30 22.65 -25.61
C SER A 45 -0.81 21.37 -24.95
N GLU A 46 0.08 20.37 -24.87
CA GLU A 46 -0.12 19.13 -24.13
C GLU A 46 -0.47 19.43 -22.67
N THR A 47 -1.78 19.46 -22.39
CA THR A 47 -2.29 19.84 -21.07
C THR A 47 -2.17 18.63 -20.16
N GLN A 48 -1.07 18.58 -19.40
CA GLN A 48 -0.85 17.56 -18.38
C GLN A 48 -2.00 17.60 -17.36
N LEU A 49 -2.89 16.62 -17.45
CA LEU A 49 -3.94 16.37 -16.48
C LEU A 49 -3.31 15.81 -15.20
N GLU A 50 -2.99 16.70 -14.27
CA GLU A 50 -2.70 16.31 -12.88
C GLU A 50 -3.87 15.49 -12.34
N PRO A 51 -3.66 14.23 -11.89
CA PRO A 51 -4.73 13.39 -11.38
C PRO A 51 -5.27 13.93 -10.05
N ALA A 52 -6.57 13.76 -9.80
CA ALA A 52 -7.22 14.30 -8.62
C ALA A 52 -6.71 13.64 -7.31
N GLU A 53 -5.86 14.34 -6.58
CA GLU A 53 -5.18 13.82 -5.37
C GLU A 53 -6.11 13.44 -4.20
N SER A 54 -7.39 13.83 -4.24
CA SER A 54 -8.33 13.67 -3.13
C SER A 54 -8.86 12.25 -2.93
N GLU A 55 -9.09 11.48 -3.99
CA GLU A 55 -9.59 10.09 -3.85
C GLU A 55 -8.48 9.13 -3.36
N LEU A 56 -7.23 9.38 -3.78
CA LEU A 56 -6.06 8.64 -3.28
C LEU A 56 -5.91 8.75 -1.76
N THR A 57 -6.16 9.93 -1.19
CA THR A 57 -5.85 10.19 0.23
C THR A 57 -6.81 9.51 1.19
N GLU A 58 -8.09 9.35 0.85
CA GLU A 58 -9.08 8.73 1.74
C GLU A 58 -9.00 7.19 1.76
N SER A 59 -8.81 6.53 0.62
CA SER A 59 -8.50 5.09 0.55
C SER A 59 -7.25 4.77 1.39
N ASN A 60 -6.21 5.60 1.28
CA ASN A 60 -4.97 5.42 2.06
C ASN A 60 -5.18 5.61 3.56
N CYS A 61 -6.06 6.54 3.96
CA CYS A 61 -6.44 6.73 5.35
C CYS A 61 -7.17 5.48 5.91
N ALA A 62 -8.09 4.90 5.16
CA ALA A 62 -8.84 3.70 5.55
C ALA A 62 -7.92 2.48 5.74
N ILE A 63 -7.02 2.21 4.79
CA ILE A 63 -6.02 1.12 4.89
C ILE A 63 -5.14 1.32 6.13
N ARG A 64 -4.58 2.54 6.30
CA ARG A 64 -3.68 2.85 7.42
C ARG A 64 -4.38 2.70 8.76
N THR A 65 -5.61 3.19 8.88
CA THR A 65 -6.43 3.07 10.10
C THR A 65 -6.77 1.61 10.39
N ALA A 66 -7.16 0.83 9.38
CA ALA A 66 -7.46 -0.59 9.54
C ALA A 66 -6.24 -1.38 10.05
N LEU A 67 -5.06 -1.12 9.51
CA LEU A 67 -3.81 -1.78 9.92
C LEU A 67 -3.29 -1.30 11.27
N GLN A 68 -3.37 0.01 11.55
CA GLN A 68 -3.01 0.55 12.86
C GLN A 68 -3.92 -0.03 13.96
N ASN A 69 -5.21 -0.19 13.70
CA ASN A 69 -6.13 -0.83 14.64
C ASN A 69 -5.81 -2.33 14.78
N ALA A 70 -5.62 -3.06 13.67
CA ALA A 70 -5.27 -4.49 13.71
C ALA A 70 -3.98 -4.74 14.51
N CYS A 71 -2.92 -3.95 14.29
CA CYS A 71 -1.67 -4.08 15.05
C CYS A 71 -1.84 -3.67 16.52
N ARG A 72 -2.68 -2.67 16.84
CA ARG A 72 -2.95 -2.25 18.23
C ARG A 72 -3.83 -3.24 19.01
N GLU A 73 -4.65 -4.02 18.33
CA GLU A 73 -5.51 -5.05 18.95
C GLU A 73 -4.71 -6.32 19.33
N VAL A 74 -3.51 -6.50 18.78
CA VAL A 74 -2.63 -7.63 19.10
C VAL A 74 -1.87 -7.36 20.40
N ASP A 75 -1.97 -8.29 21.35
CA ASP A 75 -1.13 -8.26 22.54
C ASP A 75 0.33 -8.51 22.16
N VAL A 76 1.17 -7.48 22.35
CA VAL A 76 2.62 -7.52 22.10
C VAL A 76 3.37 -8.53 22.98
N ASN A 77 2.73 -9.10 24.01
CA ASN A 77 3.34 -10.11 24.87
C ASN A 77 3.08 -11.55 24.37
N GLU A 78 1.98 -11.77 23.65
CA GLU A 78 1.58 -13.09 23.13
C GLU A 78 0.99 -12.96 21.71
N PRO A 79 1.77 -12.51 20.70
CA PRO A 79 1.25 -12.37 19.34
C PRO A 79 0.94 -13.74 18.72
N GLU A 80 -0.23 -13.85 18.10
CA GLU A 80 -0.59 -15.00 17.28
C GLU A 80 0.34 -15.08 16.05
N PHE A 81 0.74 -16.29 15.69
CA PHE A 81 1.59 -16.57 14.53
C PHE A 81 1.03 -17.79 13.79
N ILE A 82 0.98 -17.73 12.45
CA ILE A 82 0.52 -18.84 11.62
C ILE A 82 1.62 -19.91 11.61
N THR A 83 1.40 -20.99 12.36
CA THR A 83 2.21 -22.22 12.40
C THR A 83 1.49 -23.35 11.66
N GLU A 84 2.17 -24.48 11.39
CA GLU A 84 1.59 -25.60 10.59
C GLU A 84 0.33 -26.23 11.21
N ASP A 85 0.17 -26.11 12.53
CA ASP A 85 -1.01 -26.56 13.28
C ASP A 85 -2.15 -25.52 13.32
N HIS A 86 -1.97 -24.35 12.70
CA HIS A 86 -3.00 -23.32 12.60
C HIS A 86 -4.18 -23.77 11.73
N ALA A 87 -5.40 -23.46 12.16
CA ALA A 87 -6.63 -23.93 11.52
C ALA A 87 -6.85 -23.42 10.08
N VAL A 88 -6.04 -22.47 9.61
CA VAL A 88 -5.97 -22.04 8.20
C VAL A 88 -5.46 -23.14 7.26
N PHE A 89 -4.75 -24.14 7.77
CA PHE A 89 -4.23 -25.25 6.96
C PHE A 89 -5.25 -26.37 6.73
N GLU A 90 -6.40 -26.40 7.43
CA GLU A 90 -7.43 -27.45 7.22
C GLU A 90 -7.99 -27.47 5.78
N PRO A 91 -8.40 -26.32 5.17
CA PRO A 91 -8.85 -26.30 3.77
C PRO A 91 -7.76 -26.77 2.80
N ALA A 92 -6.52 -26.31 3.00
CA ALA A 92 -5.39 -26.64 2.15
C ALA A 92 -5.01 -28.12 2.22
N GLN A 93 -5.11 -28.75 3.40
CA GLN A 93 -4.86 -30.19 3.56
C GLN A 93 -5.94 -31.05 2.90
N ARG A 94 -7.21 -30.59 2.88
CA ARG A 94 -8.27 -31.23 2.06
C ARG A 94 -7.95 -31.11 0.57
N PHE A 95 -7.64 -29.91 0.11
CA PHE A 95 -7.29 -29.62 -1.28
C PHE A 95 -6.11 -30.47 -1.75
N ARG A 96 -5.03 -30.55 -0.95
CA ARG A 96 -3.88 -31.41 -1.18
C ARG A 96 -4.25 -32.87 -1.39
N THR A 97 -5.20 -33.38 -0.61
CA THR A 97 -5.66 -34.77 -0.70
C THR A 97 -6.49 -35.01 -1.95
N GLU A 98 -7.37 -34.07 -2.29
CA GLU A 98 -8.24 -34.13 -3.48
C GLU A 98 -7.45 -34.05 -4.80
N TRP A 99 -6.42 -33.20 -4.83
CA TRP A 99 -5.60 -32.93 -6.02
C TRP A 99 -4.26 -33.67 -6.06
N ASN A 100 -4.03 -34.60 -5.11
CA ASN A 100 -2.81 -35.39 -4.99
C ASN A 100 -1.52 -34.55 -4.99
N ILE A 101 -1.52 -33.45 -4.24
CA ILE A 101 -0.41 -32.48 -4.21
C ILE A 101 0.80 -33.05 -3.45
N GLY A 102 1.96 -32.96 -4.09
CA GLY A 102 3.23 -33.46 -3.58
C GLY A 102 3.72 -32.79 -2.28
N PRO A 103 4.67 -33.41 -1.57
CA PRO A 103 5.16 -32.91 -0.29
C PRO A 103 5.89 -31.57 -0.41
N GLU A 104 6.68 -31.35 -1.47
CA GLU A 104 7.42 -30.08 -1.62
C GLU A 104 6.50 -28.92 -1.99
N GLN A 105 5.51 -29.11 -2.87
CA GLN A 105 4.48 -28.09 -3.14
C GLN A 105 3.72 -27.71 -1.87
N TRP A 106 3.39 -28.71 -1.02
CA TRP A 106 2.79 -28.47 0.29
C TRP A 106 3.71 -27.68 1.23
N ASN A 107 4.96 -28.10 1.38
CA ASN A 107 5.94 -27.44 2.24
C ASN A 107 6.15 -25.98 1.80
N ASN A 108 6.21 -25.73 0.50
CA ASN A 108 6.38 -24.41 -0.08
C ASN A 108 5.19 -23.49 0.20
N PHE A 109 3.97 -23.98 -0.04
CA PHE A 109 2.75 -23.26 0.33
C PHE A 109 2.70 -22.97 1.84
N ALA A 110 3.01 -23.96 2.68
CA ALA A 110 3.00 -23.79 4.13
C ALA A 110 4.04 -22.78 4.60
N GLN A 111 5.25 -22.80 4.05
CA GLN A 111 6.31 -21.84 4.37
C GLN A 111 5.96 -20.41 3.93
N LEU A 112 5.30 -20.23 2.79
CA LEU A 112 4.84 -18.91 2.34
C LEU A 112 3.67 -18.36 3.17
N LEU A 113 2.72 -19.21 3.60
CA LEU A 113 1.54 -18.78 4.35
C LEU A 113 1.81 -18.51 5.85
N ARG A 114 2.96 -18.95 6.38
CA ARG A 114 3.41 -18.61 7.74
C ARG A 114 3.62 -17.09 7.89
N GLY A 115 3.49 -16.60 9.13
CA GLY A 115 3.68 -15.20 9.45
C GLY A 115 2.67 -14.69 10.48
N PHE A 116 2.65 -13.37 10.68
CA PHE A 116 1.67 -12.73 11.55
C PHE A 116 0.30 -12.64 10.86
N PRO A 117 -0.78 -13.22 11.43
CA PRO A 117 -2.10 -13.28 10.78
C PRO A 117 -2.84 -11.94 10.75
N HIS A 118 -2.28 -10.90 11.39
CA HIS A 118 -2.74 -9.52 11.38
C HIS A 118 -1.95 -8.64 10.38
N PHE A 119 -0.87 -9.15 9.78
CA PHE A 119 -0.16 -8.45 8.72
C PHE A 119 -0.94 -8.54 7.39
N PRO A 120 -0.74 -7.59 6.46
CA PRO A 120 -1.23 -7.69 5.11
C PRO A 120 -0.77 -8.98 4.43
N ILE A 121 -1.69 -9.72 3.81
CA ILE A 121 -1.32 -10.86 2.95
C ILE A 121 -0.85 -10.34 1.59
N ILE A 122 0.27 -10.85 1.09
CA ILE A 122 0.66 -10.63 -0.32
C ILE A 122 0.01 -11.73 -1.16
N LEU A 123 -0.92 -11.35 -2.04
CA LEU A 123 -1.61 -12.26 -2.94
C LEU A 123 -0.95 -12.27 -4.31
N LEU A 124 -0.33 -13.40 -4.65
CA LEU A 124 0.26 -13.69 -5.95
C LEU A 124 -0.71 -14.53 -6.81
N GLN A 125 -0.35 -14.82 -8.05
CA GLN A 125 -1.21 -15.52 -9.01
C GLN A 125 -1.04 -17.05 -8.96
N ASN A 126 0.20 -17.52 -9.06
CA ASN A 126 0.56 -18.92 -9.15
C ASN A 126 2.03 -19.12 -8.74
N PRO A 127 2.36 -20.29 -8.13
CA PRO A 127 3.72 -20.64 -7.78
C PRO A 127 4.68 -20.63 -8.97
N ALA A 128 5.96 -20.43 -8.68
CA ALA A 128 7.02 -20.52 -9.68
C ALA A 128 7.07 -21.92 -10.34
N PRO A 129 7.58 -22.04 -11.59
CA PRO A 129 7.77 -23.35 -12.24
C PRO A 129 8.67 -24.34 -11.47
N SER A 130 9.39 -23.87 -10.46
CA SER A 130 10.22 -24.64 -9.55
C SER A 130 9.54 -25.01 -8.21
N HIS A 131 8.22 -24.77 -8.04
CA HIS A 131 7.49 -25.02 -6.79
C HIS A 131 7.46 -26.49 -6.30
N TRP A 132 7.93 -27.44 -7.10
CA TRP A 132 8.11 -28.86 -6.76
C TRP A 132 9.49 -29.13 -6.11
N LYS A 133 10.37 -28.14 -6.06
CA LYS A 133 11.67 -28.19 -5.39
C LYS A 133 11.56 -27.79 -3.91
N PRO A 134 12.56 -28.13 -3.06
CA PRO A 134 12.63 -27.62 -1.70
C PRO A 134 12.59 -26.07 -1.62
N PHE A 135 12.05 -25.55 -0.53
CA PHE A 135 11.78 -24.12 -0.32
C PHE A 135 12.99 -23.21 -0.58
N GLU A 136 14.19 -23.61 -0.16
CA GLU A 136 15.42 -22.83 -0.36
C GLU A 136 15.82 -22.69 -1.84
N GLU A 137 15.42 -23.61 -2.71
CA GLU A 137 15.57 -23.46 -4.17
C GLU A 137 14.40 -22.70 -4.79
N MET A 138 13.17 -22.95 -4.32
CA MET A 138 11.96 -22.26 -4.81
C MET A 138 12.03 -20.75 -4.55
N ARG A 139 12.44 -20.33 -3.35
CA ARG A 139 12.51 -18.91 -2.95
C ARG A 139 13.53 -18.08 -3.73
N GLN A 140 14.47 -18.73 -4.44
CA GLN A 140 15.40 -18.08 -5.35
C GLN A 140 14.75 -17.67 -6.68
N CYS A 141 13.49 -18.04 -6.94
CA CYS A 141 12.78 -17.54 -8.10
C CYS A 141 12.66 -15.99 -8.05
N PRO A 142 12.68 -15.29 -9.20
CA PRO A 142 12.78 -13.83 -9.21
C PRO A 142 11.69 -13.10 -8.40
N THR A 143 10.45 -13.60 -8.41
CA THR A 143 9.33 -13.01 -7.66
C THR A 143 9.55 -13.05 -6.14
N ILE A 144 9.85 -14.24 -5.59
CA ILE A 144 10.01 -14.41 -4.13
C ILE A 144 11.34 -13.82 -3.65
N SER A 145 12.40 -13.89 -4.46
CA SER A 145 13.69 -13.24 -4.16
C SER A 145 13.54 -11.71 -4.09
N TRP A 146 12.84 -11.10 -5.05
CA TRP A 146 12.54 -9.67 -5.04
C TRP A 146 11.69 -9.27 -3.82
N LEU A 147 10.61 -10.00 -3.55
CA LEU A 147 9.77 -9.77 -2.36
C LEU A 147 10.57 -9.90 -1.05
N SER A 148 11.43 -10.90 -0.94
CA SER A 148 12.29 -11.10 0.24
C SER A 148 13.19 -9.88 0.45
N GLN A 149 13.85 -9.41 -0.62
CA GLN A 149 14.74 -8.24 -0.57
C GLN A 149 13.99 -6.96 -0.16
N GLU A 150 12.80 -6.71 -0.73
CA GLU A 150 12.02 -5.51 -0.38
C GLU A 150 11.45 -5.55 1.04
N LEU A 151 11.05 -6.72 1.53
CA LEU A 151 10.66 -6.90 2.93
C LEU A 151 11.87 -6.67 3.87
N GLU A 152 13.03 -7.23 3.54
CA GLU A 152 14.27 -7.08 4.30
C GLU A 152 14.72 -5.62 4.38
N ASN A 153 14.60 -4.87 3.28
CA ASN A 153 14.86 -3.41 3.25
C ASN A 153 14.00 -2.62 4.26
N MET A 154 12.77 -3.08 4.53
CA MET A 154 11.87 -2.50 5.53
C MET A 154 12.12 -3.02 6.95
N GLY A 155 12.94 -4.05 7.12
CA GLY A 155 13.21 -4.71 8.41
C GLY A 155 12.23 -5.85 8.75
N LEU A 156 11.55 -6.43 7.75
CA LEU A 156 10.74 -7.65 7.88
C LEU A 156 11.44 -8.80 7.16
N SER A 157 11.36 -10.03 7.68
CA SER A 157 11.72 -11.22 6.89
C SER A 157 10.47 -11.82 6.24
N LEU A 158 10.66 -12.55 5.13
CA LEU A 158 9.55 -13.20 4.40
C LEU A 158 8.70 -14.08 5.34
N ASN A 159 9.33 -14.77 6.29
CA ASN A 159 8.67 -15.65 7.26
C ASN A 159 7.69 -14.94 8.21
N LEU A 160 7.71 -13.60 8.29
CA LEU A 160 6.78 -12.82 9.12
C LEU A 160 5.55 -12.35 8.34
N VAL A 161 5.60 -12.39 7.00
CA VAL A 161 4.59 -11.83 6.10
C VAL A 161 3.91 -12.96 5.34
N PRO A 162 2.62 -13.24 5.60
CA PRO A 162 1.93 -14.30 4.89
C PRO A 162 1.79 -13.97 3.40
N VAL A 163 2.29 -14.88 2.55
CA VAL A 163 2.19 -14.84 1.08
C VAL A 163 1.35 -16.02 0.63
N VAL A 164 0.44 -15.79 -0.32
CA VAL A 164 -0.39 -16.85 -0.89
C VAL A 164 -0.59 -16.64 -2.38
N ASP A 165 -0.48 -17.70 -3.18
CA ASP A 165 -0.87 -17.69 -4.58
C ASP A 165 -2.35 -18.05 -4.73
N VAL A 166 -3.08 -17.38 -5.62
CA VAL A 166 -4.45 -17.77 -5.99
C VAL A 166 -4.52 -19.24 -6.36
N CYS A 167 -3.66 -19.71 -7.27
CA CYS A 167 -3.50 -21.15 -7.57
C CYS A 167 -2.36 -21.77 -6.78
N SER A 168 -2.48 -21.73 -5.44
CA SER A 168 -1.50 -22.18 -4.43
C SER A 168 -0.67 -23.44 -4.71
N PHE A 169 -1.18 -24.37 -5.54
CA PHE A 169 -0.53 -25.65 -5.81
C PHE A 169 -0.29 -25.95 -7.31
N PHE A 170 -0.56 -25.01 -8.21
CA PHE A 170 -0.39 -25.20 -9.66
C PHE A 170 0.36 -24.04 -10.30
N SER A 171 1.55 -24.33 -10.83
CA SER A 171 2.27 -23.43 -11.74
C SER A 171 1.56 -23.35 -13.11
N ASP A 172 2.00 -22.42 -13.96
CA ASP A 172 1.51 -22.34 -15.34
C ASP A 172 1.70 -23.68 -16.10
N GLN A 173 2.80 -24.40 -15.85
CA GLN A 173 3.09 -25.68 -16.50
C GLN A 173 2.13 -26.79 -16.04
N ASP A 174 1.83 -26.90 -14.73
CA ASP A 174 0.89 -27.92 -14.23
C ASP A 174 -0.49 -27.73 -14.86
N LEU A 175 -0.92 -26.46 -15.01
CA LEU A 175 -2.18 -26.12 -15.66
C LEU A 175 -2.14 -26.43 -17.16
N GLU A 176 -1.03 -26.14 -17.86
CA GLU A 176 -0.85 -26.48 -19.28
C GLU A 176 -0.92 -27.99 -19.56
N GLU A 177 -0.39 -28.83 -18.66
CA GLU A 177 -0.43 -30.29 -18.77
C GLU A 177 -1.82 -30.90 -18.48
N MET A 178 -2.72 -30.17 -17.83
CA MET A 178 -4.13 -30.57 -17.66
C MET A 178 -4.95 -30.34 -18.93
N ASP A 179 -5.95 -31.21 -19.14
CA ASP A 179 -7.03 -30.96 -20.10
C ASP A 179 -7.84 -29.70 -19.73
N VAL A 180 -8.55 -29.15 -20.71
CA VAL A 180 -9.20 -27.84 -20.58
C VAL A 180 -10.24 -27.81 -19.47
N ASP A 181 -11.04 -28.88 -19.29
CA ASP A 181 -12.08 -28.90 -18.28
C ASP A 181 -11.47 -29.06 -16.88
N ARG A 182 -10.51 -29.98 -16.72
CA ARG A 182 -9.83 -30.20 -15.43
C ARG A 182 -9.01 -28.99 -14.98
N ARG A 183 -8.41 -28.25 -15.91
CA ARG A 183 -7.74 -26.96 -15.65
C ARG A 183 -8.70 -25.93 -15.03
N TRP A 184 -9.92 -25.82 -15.53
CA TRP A 184 -10.90 -24.88 -14.95
C TRP A 184 -11.43 -25.35 -13.61
N GLU A 185 -11.64 -26.66 -13.41
CA GLU A 185 -11.93 -27.21 -12.07
C GLU A 185 -10.82 -26.84 -11.08
N ALA A 186 -9.55 -26.91 -11.49
CA ALA A 186 -8.40 -26.57 -10.65
C ALA A 186 -8.39 -25.09 -10.23
N VAL A 187 -8.65 -24.18 -11.18
CA VAL A 187 -8.69 -22.74 -10.93
C VAL A 187 -9.89 -22.36 -10.03
N GLU A 188 -11.09 -22.87 -10.30
CA GLU A 188 -12.28 -22.60 -9.47
C GLU A 188 -12.12 -23.16 -8.05
N ALA A 189 -11.59 -24.38 -7.92
CA ALA A 189 -11.30 -24.97 -6.62
C ALA A 189 -10.24 -24.15 -5.86
N SER A 190 -9.25 -23.58 -6.55
CA SER A 190 -8.20 -22.77 -5.92
C SER A 190 -8.76 -21.44 -5.39
N TYR A 191 -9.69 -20.80 -6.11
CA TYR A 191 -10.43 -19.64 -5.56
C TYR A 191 -11.24 -20.00 -4.33
N LYS A 192 -11.92 -21.15 -4.33
CA LYS A 192 -12.67 -21.63 -3.17
C LYS A 192 -11.76 -21.94 -1.97
N LEU A 193 -10.58 -22.50 -2.21
CA LEU A 193 -9.55 -22.68 -1.18
C LEU A 193 -9.17 -21.33 -0.56
N LEU A 194 -8.98 -20.29 -1.39
CA LEU A 194 -8.65 -18.95 -0.92
C LEU A 194 -9.79 -18.29 -0.12
N GLU A 195 -11.06 -18.49 -0.53
CA GLU A 195 -12.24 -18.10 0.27
C GLU A 195 -12.22 -18.76 1.65
N GLU A 196 -11.98 -20.07 1.73
CA GLU A 196 -11.92 -20.81 2.99
C GLU A 196 -10.71 -20.37 3.88
N ILE A 197 -9.56 -20.05 3.28
CA ILE A 197 -8.40 -19.47 3.98
C ILE A 197 -8.71 -18.08 4.54
N PHE A 198 -9.28 -17.19 3.73
CA PHE A 198 -9.65 -15.84 4.16
C PHE A 198 -10.81 -15.84 5.18
N ASP A 199 -11.72 -16.81 5.13
CA ASP A 199 -12.77 -17.01 6.15
C ASP A 199 -12.16 -17.35 7.51
N LYS A 200 -11.18 -18.26 7.54
CA LYS A 200 -10.43 -18.65 8.75
C LYS A 200 -9.59 -17.50 9.32
N LEU A 201 -8.95 -16.71 8.46
CA LEU A 201 -8.12 -15.57 8.86
C LEU A 201 -8.91 -14.28 9.14
N ARG A 202 -10.22 -14.22 8.82
CA ARG A 202 -11.08 -13.03 8.99
C ARG A 202 -10.98 -12.32 10.36
N PRO A 203 -10.83 -13.02 11.51
CA PRO A 203 -10.71 -12.35 12.81
C PRO A 203 -9.56 -11.34 12.86
N THR A 204 -8.40 -11.68 12.29
CA THR A 204 -7.15 -10.89 12.36
C THR A 204 -6.85 -10.15 11.05
N LEU A 205 -7.06 -10.79 9.91
CA LEU A 205 -6.77 -10.25 8.58
C LEU A 205 -7.70 -9.08 8.26
N LYS A 206 -7.12 -7.95 7.84
CA LYS A 206 -7.87 -6.76 7.37
C LYS A 206 -7.50 -6.32 5.96
N VAL A 207 -6.30 -6.66 5.48
CA VAL A 207 -5.74 -6.14 4.22
C VAL A 207 -5.09 -7.25 3.41
N VAL A 208 -5.32 -7.22 2.09
CA VAL A 208 -4.69 -8.10 1.10
C VAL A 208 -4.08 -7.22 0.02
N ILE A 209 -2.83 -7.46 -0.37
CA ILE A 209 -2.15 -6.78 -1.47
C ILE A 209 -2.29 -7.64 -2.71
N CYS A 210 -3.13 -7.21 -3.66
CA CYS A 210 -3.50 -7.98 -4.83
C CYS A 210 -2.50 -7.74 -5.97
N CYS A 211 -1.53 -8.63 -6.13
CA CYS A 211 -0.53 -8.59 -7.22
C CYS A 211 -0.96 -9.41 -8.46
N GLN A 212 -2.17 -9.97 -8.48
CA GLN A 212 -2.72 -10.75 -9.58
C GLN A 212 -3.41 -9.83 -10.62
N CYS A 213 -3.16 -10.06 -11.92
CA CYS A 213 -3.58 -9.16 -13.00
C CYS A 213 -4.47 -9.80 -14.09
N ALA A 214 -4.72 -11.12 -14.04
CA ALA A 214 -5.09 -11.91 -15.22
C ALA A 214 -6.59 -12.22 -15.42
N THR A 215 -7.49 -11.85 -14.51
CA THR A 215 -8.86 -12.44 -14.47
C THR A 215 -9.97 -11.66 -15.19
N ARG A 216 -9.78 -10.39 -15.58
CA ARG A 216 -10.84 -9.55 -16.20
C ARG A 216 -11.21 -9.89 -17.66
N GLY A 217 -11.05 -11.14 -18.10
CA GLY A 217 -11.71 -11.70 -19.30
C GLY A 217 -11.44 -11.03 -20.65
N ARG A 218 -10.43 -10.16 -20.78
CA ARG A 218 -10.10 -9.47 -22.05
C ARG A 218 -9.63 -10.44 -23.13
N PHE A 219 -9.11 -11.60 -22.73
CA PHE A 219 -8.62 -12.64 -23.61
C PHE A 219 -9.68 -13.75 -23.71
N LYS A 220 -10.41 -13.75 -24.82
CA LYS A 220 -11.42 -14.79 -25.16
C LYS A 220 -10.83 -15.97 -25.93
N ASP A 221 -9.51 -16.04 -26.06
CA ASP A 221 -8.84 -17.08 -26.83
C ASP A 221 -8.75 -18.36 -25.99
N ASP A 222 -9.24 -19.48 -26.52
CA ASP A 222 -9.30 -20.77 -25.82
C ASP A 222 -7.91 -21.27 -25.39
N LYS A 223 -6.86 -20.74 -26.00
CA LYS A 223 -5.44 -21.06 -25.80
C LYS A 223 -4.83 -20.47 -24.52
N MET A 224 -5.48 -19.53 -23.84
CA MET A 224 -4.89 -18.98 -22.60
C MET A 224 -5.01 -19.94 -21.42
N ILE A 225 -3.92 -20.09 -20.66
CA ILE A 225 -3.85 -20.83 -19.38
C ILE A 225 -4.84 -20.26 -18.36
N TRP A 226 -5.14 -18.95 -18.47
CA TRP A 226 -5.98 -18.20 -17.55
C TRP A 226 -7.23 -17.67 -18.25
N ARG A 227 -8.37 -18.34 -18.07
CA ARG A 227 -9.69 -17.76 -18.35
C ARG A 227 -10.22 -17.02 -17.12
N ALA A 228 -11.22 -16.17 -17.33
CA ALA A 228 -11.98 -15.59 -16.22
C ALA A 228 -12.70 -16.70 -15.44
N ALA A 229 -12.38 -16.86 -14.16
CA ALA A 229 -13.10 -17.75 -13.26
C ALA A 229 -14.51 -17.22 -12.99
N LYS A 230 -15.45 -18.13 -12.77
CA LYS A 230 -16.84 -17.86 -12.40
C LYS A 230 -16.97 -17.49 -10.92
N ASN A 231 -16.03 -17.94 -10.08
CA ASN A 231 -15.98 -17.55 -8.68
C ASN A 231 -15.99 -16.00 -8.51
N PRO A 232 -16.91 -15.41 -7.72
CA PRO A 232 -17.02 -13.96 -7.56
C PRO A 232 -15.77 -13.27 -6.98
N LEU A 233 -15.00 -13.96 -6.13
CA LEU A 233 -13.76 -13.44 -5.54
C LEU A 233 -12.70 -13.13 -6.62
N ALA A 234 -12.69 -13.88 -7.74
CA ALA A 234 -11.74 -13.67 -8.84
C ALA A 234 -11.82 -12.29 -9.50
N ASN A 235 -13.01 -11.68 -9.52
CA ASN A 235 -13.23 -10.32 -10.03
C ASN A 235 -12.80 -9.24 -9.03
N GLN A 236 -12.94 -9.54 -7.73
CA GLN A 236 -12.60 -8.62 -6.63
C GLN A 236 -11.08 -8.57 -6.37
N LEU A 237 -10.40 -9.72 -6.50
CA LEU A 237 -8.94 -9.83 -6.37
C LEU A 237 -8.18 -9.42 -7.64
N CYS A 238 -8.88 -9.20 -8.77
CA CYS A 238 -8.25 -8.73 -9.99
C CYS A 238 -7.72 -7.31 -9.80
N SER A 239 -6.40 -7.16 -9.85
CA SER A 239 -5.76 -5.86 -9.89
C SER A 239 -5.50 -5.40 -11.33
N SER A 240 -5.08 -4.14 -11.47
CA SER A 240 -4.52 -3.61 -12.71
C SER A 240 -3.46 -2.55 -12.40
N VAL A 241 -2.47 -2.41 -13.30
CA VAL A 241 -1.40 -1.42 -13.18
C VAL A 241 -1.96 0.00 -12.99
N ARG A 242 -3.04 0.35 -13.69
CA ARG A 242 -3.74 1.62 -13.51
C ARG A 242 -4.24 1.82 -12.08
N ASN A 243 -5.00 0.86 -11.54
CA ASN A 243 -5.53 0.95 -10.18
C ASN A 243 -4.41 0.99 -9.11
N ALA A 244 -3.27 0.35 -9.39
CA ALA A 244 -2.08 0.39 -8.54
C ALA A 244 -1.33 1.74 -8.61
N MET A 245 -1.23 2.35 -9.80
CA MET A 245 -0.74 3.73 -9.98
C MET A 245 -1.64 4.74 -9.26
N GLU A 246 -2.96 4.54 -9.34
CA GLU A 246 -3.97 5.27 -8.57
C GLU A 246 -4.00 4.86 -7.08
N GLY A 247 -3.12 3.94 -6.65
CA GLY A 247 -2.91 3.57 -5.25
C GLY A 247 -4.13 2.98 -4.54
N LEU A 248 -5.16 2.55 -5.28
CA LEU A 248 -6.50 2.21 -4.80
C LEU A 248 -6.50 0.99 -3.86
N ALA A 249 -7.44 0.98 -2.91
CA ALA A 249 -7.88 -0.25 -2.25
C ALA A 249 -9.39 -0.40 -2.35
N LEU A 250 -9.82 -1.63 -2.64
CA LEU A 250 -11.22 -1.97 -2.88
C LEU A 250 -11.72 -2.91 -1.78
N PRO A 251 -12.98 -2.81 -1.33
CA PRO A 251 -13.55 -3.77 -0.41
C PRO A 251 -13.73 -5.14 -1.08
N ILE A 252 -13.34 -6.21 -0.36
CA ILE A 252 -13.51 -7.61 -0.76
C ILE A 252 -14.54 -8.27 0.16
N TYR A 253 -15.50 -8.96 -0.46
CA TYR A 253 -16.59 -9.70 0.16
C TYR A 253 -16.42 -11.21 -0.13
N LEU A 254 -16.28 -12.00 0.94
CA LEU A 254 -15.92 -13.44 0.87
C LEU A 254 -17.11 -14.38 0.68
N ASP A 255 -18.34 -13.91 0.89
CA ASP A 255 -19.56 -14.74 0.82
C ASP A 255 -20.24 -14.70 -0.56
N GLY A 256 -19.60 -14.06 -1.55
CA GLY A 256 -20.17 -13.81 -2.87
C GLY A 256 -21.40 -12.90 -2.87
N SER A 257 -21.80 -12.34 -1.71
CA SER A 257 -22.96 -11.47 -1.62
C SER A 257 -22.62 -10.09 -2.19
N THR A 258 -23.48 -9.59 -3.07
CA THR A 258 -23.33 -8.28 -3.72
C THR A 258 -23.80 -7.13 -2.83
N MET A 259 -23.38 -7.16 -1.54
CA MET A 259 -23.67 -6.26 -0.40
C MET A 259 -24.62 -6.84 0.67
N PRO A 260 -24.10 -7.25 1.85
CA PRO A 260 -24.92 -7.41 3.04
C PRO A 260 -25.34 -6.04 3.59
N ILE A 261 -26.58 -5.93 4.07
CA ILE A 261 -27.06 -4.75 4.80
C ILE A 261 -26.49 -4.80 6.24
N GLY A 262 -25.23 -4.39 6.39
CA GLY A 262 -24.50 -4.38 7.68
C GLY A 262 -22.99 -4.31 7.48
N TRP A 263 -22.46 -3.10 7.36
CA TRP A 263 -21.15 -2.84 6.73
C TRP A 263 -19.89 -3.15 7.56
N ASP A 264 -19.99 -3.28 8.89
CA ASP A 264 -18.82 -3.10 9.76
C ASP A 264 -18.11 -4.40 10.20
N ARG A 265 -18.47 -5.58 9.66
CA ARG A 265 -18.03 -6.88 10.23
C ARG A 265 -17.35 -7.90 9.31
N TYR A 266 -17.37 -7.71 7.98
CA TYR A 266 -17.01 -8.80 7.04
C TYR A 266 -16.12 -8.40 5.86
N THR A 267 -15.68 -7.15 5.80
CA THR A 267 -14.97 -6.59 4.63
C THR A 267 -13.46 -6.64 4.81
N LEU A 268 -12.74 -7.26 3.86
CA LEU A 268 -11.28 -7.11 3.72
C LEU A 268 -10.97 -5.96 2.76
N TRP A 269 -9.81 -5.32 2.87
CA TRP A 269 -9.35 -4.30 1.92
C TRP A 269 -8.31 -4.87 0.95
N GLY A 270 -8.67 -4.98 -0.32
CA GLY A 270 -7.79 -5.37 -1.42
C GLY A 270 -7.03 -4.18 -1.99
N VAL A 271 -5.79 -3.97 -1.55
CA VAL A 271 -4.89 -2.96 -2.12
C VAL A 271 -4.48 -3.42 -3.52
N GLN A 272 -4.71 -2.58 -4.51
CA GLN A 272 -4.40 -2.88 -5.90
C GLN A 272 -2.90 -2.72 -6.12
N ALA A 273 -2.23 -3.79 -6.55
CA ALA A 273 -0.81 -3.83 -6.87
C ALA A 273 -0.61 -4.51 -8.25
N PHE A 274 0.58 -5.00 -8.55
CA PHE A 274 0.84 -5.80 -9.74
C PHE A 274 1.99 -6.76 -9.50
N HIS A 275 2.06 -7.82 -10.30
CA HIS A 275 3.06 -8.85 -10.18
C HIS A 275 4.49 -8.27 -10.38
N PRO A 276 5.48 -8.57 -9.52
CA PRO A 276 6.86 -8.04 -9.63
C PRO A 276 7.54 -8.23 -11.00
N ARG A 277 7.10 -9.22 -11.78
CA ARG A 277 7.53 -9.43 -13.18
C ARG A 277 7.30 -8.21 -14.09
N TYR A 278 6.29 -7.38 -13.84
CA TYR A 278 6.06 -6.16 -14.64
C TYR A 278 7.19 -5.14 -14.47
N ALA A 279 7.76 -5.04 -13.26
CA ALA A 279 8.97 -4.27 -12.98
C ALA A 279 10.25 -4.91 -13.56
N ASN A 280 10.16 -6.01 -14.31
CA ASN A 280 11.28 -6.88 -14.69
C ASN A 280 12.16 -7.32 -13.49
N PHE A 281 11.59 -7.33 -12.28
CA PHE A 281 12.33 -7.49 -11.02
C PHE A 281 13.44 -6.45 -10.78
N ASP A 282 13.42 -5.33 -11.53
CA ASP A 282 14.32 -4.20 -11.36
C ASP A 282 13.71 -3.21 -10.34
N PRO A 283 14.30 -3.09 -9.13
CA PRO A 283 13.83 -2.15 -8.09
C PRO A 283 14.02 -0.66 -8.44
N THR A 284 14.71 -0.35 -9.54
CA THR A 284 14.94 1.02 -10.04
C THR A 284 14.03 1.41 -11.20
N SER A 285 13.32 0.44 -11.80
CA SER A 285 12.28 0.70 -12.79
C SER A 285 11.11 1.49 -12.18
N ALA A 286 10.37 2.25 -12.99
CA ALA A 286 9.23 3.04 -12.52
C ALA A 286 8.16 2.16 -11.82
N ASP A 287 7.89 0.98 -12.39
CA ASP A 287 6.99 -0.01 -11.81
C ASP A 287 7.57 -0.65 -10.53
N GLY A 288 8.88 -0.90 -10.47
CA GLY A 288 9.55 -1.40 -9.26
C GLY A 288 9.49 -0.40 -8.10
N ILE A 289 9.72 0.88 -8.39
CA ILE A 289 9.59 1.99 -7.43
C ILE A 289 8.14 2.12 -6.96
N LEU A 290 7.17 2.00 -7.86
CA LEU A 290 5.74 2.07 -7.51
C LEU A 290 5.33 0.89 -6.62
N LEU A 291 5.72 -0.34 -6.96
CA LEU A 291 5.38 -1.52 -6.16
C LEU A 291 6.06 -1.47 -4.78
N ARG A 292 7.33 -1.04 -4.70
CA ARG A 292 7.99 -0.73 -3.42
C ARG A 292 7.18 0.27 -2.61
N ARG A 293 6.78 1.41 -3.18
CA ARG A 293 5.99 2.44 -2.47
C ARG A 293 4.66 1.89 -1.95
N ILE A 294 4.01 0.99 -2.69
CA ILE A 294 2.79 0.31 -2.22
C ILE A 294 3.11 -0.59 -1.02
N LEU A 295 4.16 -1.42 -1.10
CA LEU A 295 4.61 -2.27 0.01
C LEU A 295 4.98 -1.45 1.24
N GLU A 296 5.84 -0.43 1.11
CA GLU A 296 6.24 0.48 2.19
C GLU A 296 5.04 1.14 2.86
N ARG A 297 4.13 1.73 2.07
CA ARG A 297 2.91 2.38 2.57
C ARG A 297 2.03 1.43 3.37
N VAL A 298 1.91 0.17 2.94
CA VAL A 298 1.02 -0.82 3.54
C VAL A 298 1.67 -1.51 4.74
N PHE A 299 2.97 -1.85 4.68
CA PHE A 299 3.67 -2.52 5.78
C PHE A 299 4.23 -1.59 6.85
N HIS A 300 4.34 -0.27 6.63
CA HIS A 300 4.90 0.67 7.63
C HIS A 300 4.27 0.55 9.05
N PRO A 301 2.94 0.45 9.23
CA PRO A 301 2.35 0.21 10.57
C PRO A 301 2.78 -1.12 11.20
N CYS A 302 2.99 -2.14 10.37
CA CYS A 302 3.41 -3.48 10.80
C CYS A 302 4.90 -3.49 11.19
N VAL A 303 5.73 -2.75 10.47
CA VAL A 303 7.16 -2.52 10.80
C VAL A 303 7.30 -1.82 12.15
N ASP A 304 6.52 -0.76 12.38
CA ASP A 304 6.55 -0.02 13.65
C ASP A 304 6.09 -0.91 14.83
N TRP A 305 4.96 -1.63 14.66
CA TRP A 305 4.49 -2.60 15.65
C TRP A 305 5.53 -3.71 15.91
N TYR A 306 6.15 -4.27 14.88
CA TYR A 306 7.15 -5.33 15.04
C TYR A 306 8.40 -4.85 15.78
N ARG A 307 8.80 -3.59 15.58
CA ARG A 307 9.87 -2.95 16.36
C ARG A 307 9.47 -2.81 17.83
N GLU A 308 8.25 -2.36 18.13
CA GLU A 308 7.74 -2.29 19.52
C GLU A 308 7.66 -3.67 20.17
N PHE A 309 7.20 -4.69 19.43
CA PHE A 309 7.18 -6.10 19.85
C PHE A 309 8.58 -6.62 20.20
N LEU A 310 9.57 -6.40 19.32
CA LEU A 310 10.96 -6.82 19.57
C LEU A 310 11.57 -6.11 20.78
N ILE A 311 11.36 -4.80 20.90
CA ILE A 311 11.84 -4.01 22.07
C ILE A 311 11.22 -4.55 23.35
N SER A 312 9.90 -4.79 23.37
CA SER A 312 9.18 -5.29 24.55
C SER A 312 9.65 -6.70 24.94
N SER A 313 9.76 -7.60 23.97
CA SER A 313 10.27 -8.96 24.17
C SER A 313 11.70 -8.98 24.72
N LEU A 314 12.56 -8.08 24.24
CA LEU A 314 13.94 -7.95 24.72
C LEU A 314 14.05 -7.31 26.10
N LEU A 315 13.16 -6.38 26.45
CA LEU A 315 13.06 -5.85 27.81
C LEU A 315 12.59 -6.92 28.79
N GLN A 316 11.57 -7.70 28.45
CA GLN A 316 11.13 -8.84 29.27
C GLN A 316 12.25 -9.86 29.45
N LEU A 317 13.00 -10.20 28.39
CA LEU A 317 14.15 -11.09 28.49
C LEU A 317 15.28 -10.53 29.37
N ILE A 318 15.49 -9.21 29.39
CA ILE A 318 16.43 -8.54 30.29
C ILE A 318 15.95 -8.63 31.74
N ASP A 319 14.66 -8.40 31.99
CA ASP A 319 14.07 -8.44 33.33
C ASP A 319 14.08 -9.88 33.90
N ASP A 320 13.68 -10.89 33.11
CA ASP A 320 13.82 -12.33 33.42
C ASP A 320 15.28 -12.71 33.78
N PHE A 321 16.25 -12.08 33.10
CA PHE A 321 17.67 -12.30 33.35
C PHE A 321 18.17 -11.51 34.58
N GLU A 322 17.60 -10.34 34.89
CA GLU A 322 17.86 -9.59 36.14
C GLU A 322 17.35 -10.34 37.37
N GLU A 323 16.20 -11.03 37.28
CA GLU A 323 15.70 -11.90 38.35
C GLU A 323 16.60 -13.13 38.58
N THR A 324 17.20 -13.68 37.52
CA THR A 324 17.99 -14.93 37.59
C THR A 324 19.50 -14.74 37.76
N ALA A 325 20.08 -13.59 37.38
CA ALA A 325 21.54 -13.36 37.40
C ALA A 325 21.95 -11.88 37.63
N PRO A 326 21.50 -11.21 38.71
CA PRO A 326 21.63 -9.76 38.89
C PRO A 326 23.07 -9.21 38.85
N ASP A 327 24.05 -9.95 39.38
CA ASP A 327 25.45 -9.48 39.49
C ASP A 327 26.19 -9.38 38.15
N ARG A 328 25.70 -10.06 37.09
CA ARG A 328 26.38 -10.07 35.78
C ARG A 328 25.89 -8.99 34.81
N LEU A 329 24.77 -8.34 35.12
CA LEU A 329 23.89 -7.81 34.08
C LEU A 329 24.02 -6.32 33.81
N ARG A 330 24.44 -5.51 34.79
CA ARG A 330 24.48 -4.04 34.65
C ARG A 330 25.30 -3.55 33.44
N ALA A 331 26.40 -4.24 33.13
CA ALA A 331 27.21 -3.95 31.94
C ALA A 331 26.56 -4.45 30.64
N THR A 332 25.98 -5.65 30.66
CA THR A 332 25.30 -6.26 29.50
C THR A 332 24.04 -5.49 29.10
N ARG A 333 23.27 -4.97 30.07
CA ARG A 333 22.09 -4.12 29.85
C ARG A 333 22.44 -2.83 29.12
N GLU A 334 23.47 -2.11 29.57
CA GLU A 334 23.95 -0.92 28.86
C GLU A 334 24.42 -1.24 27.44
N MET A 335 25.09 -2.38 27.23
CA MET A 335 25.54 -2.80 25.90
C MET A 335 24.37 -3.19 24.99
N LEU A 336 23.39 -3.96 25.47
CA LEU A 336 22.20 -4.36 24.72
C LEU A 336 21.35 -3.15 24.35
N VAL A 337 21.07 -2.24 25.29
CA VAL A 337 20.32 -1.01 25.00
C VAL A 337 21.05 -0.12 23.99
N LYS A 338 22.38 0.01 24.08
CA LYS A 338 23.19 0.75 23.09
C LYS A 338 23.22 0.06 21.72
N PHE A 339 23.25 -1.27 21.68
CA PHE A 339 23.19 -2.04 20.44
C PHE A 339 21.84 -1.90 19.75
N LEU A 340 20.73 -2.05 20.49
CA LEU A 340 19.37 -1.89 19.95
C LEU A 340 19.12 -0.47 19.48
N ALA A 341 19.52 0.54 20.26
CA ALA A 341 19.48 1.93 19.82
C ALA A 341 20.29 2.16 18.54
N TYR A 342 21.45 1.50 18.39
CA TYR A 342 22.25 1.60 17.16
C TYR A 342 21.58 0.92 15.96
N ASP A 343 21.02 -0.28 16.14
CA ASP A 343 20.40 -1.05 15.05
C ASP A 343 19.12 -0.38 14.54
N ILE A 344 18.25 0.06 15.46
CA ILE A 344 17.02 0.84 15.18
C ILE A 344 17.36 2.18 14.52
N VAL A 345 18.38 2.91 14.99
CA VAL A 345 18.80 4.17 14.35
C VAL A 345 19.42 3.91 12.98
N SER A 346 20.24 2.87 12.82
CA SER A 346 20.90 2.59 11.54
C SER A 346 19.91 2.22 10.43
N SER A 347 18.89 1.42 10.75
CA SER A 347 17.80 1.04 9.83
C SER A 347 16.83 2.19 9.50
N THR A 348 16.76 3.25 10.33
CA THR A 348 15.96 4.45 10.03
C THR A 348 16.76 5.54 9.28
N THR A 349 18.09 5.57 9.39
CA THR A 349 18.93 6.58 8.69
C THR A 349 19.02 6.42 7.17
N SER A 350 18.66 5.26 6.61
CA SER A 350 18.50 5.09 5.15
C SER A 350 17.27 5.81 4.58
N TYR A 351 16.25 6.05 5.41
CA TYR A 351 14.94 6.55 5.00
C TYR A 351 14.78 8.08 5.04
N SER A 352 15.77 8.84 5.52
CA SER A 352 15.71 10.31 5.50
C SER A 352 17.04 11.00 5.18
N GLN A 353 17.18 11.47 3.93
CA GLN A 353 18.20 12.46 3.57
C GLN A 353 17.84 13.83 4.16
N GLY A 354 18.03 14.00 5.48
CA GLY A 354 17.82 15.29 6.16
C GLY A 354 17.99 15.31 7.68
N GLY A 355 17.68 14.23 8.39
CA GLY A 355 17.59 14.24 9.87
C GLY A 355 18.87 13.89 10.65
N SER A 356 19.89 13.33 9.98
CA SER A 356 20.95 12.50 10.60
C SER A 356 21.77 13.17 11.72
N ALA A 357 21.98 14.49 11.69
CA ALA A 357 22.91 15.17 12.59
C ALA A 357 22.44 15.36 14.04
N CYS A 358 21.13 15.39 14.31
CA CYS A 358 20.64 15.78 15.65
C CYS A 358 20.60 14.64 16.67
N TYR A 359 20.31 13.40 16.26
CA TYR A 359 20.11 12.29 17.20
C TYR A 359 21.39 11.77 17.86
N PHE A 360 22.51 11.73 17.13
CA PHE A 360 23.79 11.21 17.66
C PHE A 360 24.38 12.05 18.82
N ASN A 361 24.04 13.34 18.91
CA ASN A 361 24.50 14.21 20.01
C ASN A 361 23.77 13.97 21.34
N ILE A 362 22.60 13.32 21.34
CA ILE A 362 21.79 13.15 22.56
C ILE A 362 22.29 11.97 23.41
N MET A 363 22.89 10.95 22.79
CA MET A 363 23.31 9.71 23.46
C MET A 363 24.82 9.58 23.73
N GLY A 364 25.65 10.48 23.19
CA GLY A 364 27.09 10.58 23.52
C GLY A 364 27.97 9.40 23.07
N VAL A 365 27.49 8.52 22.18
CA VAL A 365 28.23 7.35 21.70
C VAL A 365 28.61 7.52 20.22
N GLN A 366 29.89 7.41 19.89
CA GLN A 366 30.34 7.37 18.49
C GLN A 366 30.18 5.96 17.91
N ALA A 367 29.47 5.87 16.77
CA ALA A 367 29.13 4.61 16.10
C ALA A 367 30.28 3.59 15.91
N PRO A 368 31.53 3.98 15.55
CA PRO A 368 32.63 3.02 15.40
C PRO A 368 33.02 2.32 16.71
N GLN A 369 32.79 2.96 17.86
CA GLN A 369 33.23 2.47 19.15
C GLN A 369 32.30 1.39 19.70
N ALA A 370 30.98 1.58 19.62
CA ALA A 370 30.00 0.56 19.99
C ALA A 370 30.20 -0.75 19.19
N LYS A 371 30.45 -0.64 17.88
CA LYS A 371 30.71 -1.77 16.98
C LYS A 371 32.02 -2.51 17.30
N LYS A 372 33.01 -1.83 17.88
CA LYS A 372 34.28 -2.40 18.35
C LYS A 372 34.13 -3.11 19.71
N GLU A 373 33.40 -2.50 20.63
CA GLU A 373 33.13 -3.06 21.96
C GLU A 373 32.29 -4.35 21.86
N PHE A 374 31.24 -4.35 21.02
CA PHE A 374 30.42 -5.55 20.77
C PHE A 374 31.23 -6.71 20.17
N ARG A 375 32.11 -6.45 19.18
CA ARG A 375 33.03 -7.47 18.62
C ARG A 375 34.03 -8.04 19.63
N CYS A 376 34.34 -7.31 20.69
CA CYS A 376 35.16 -7.81 21.81
C CYS A 376 34.33 -8.72 22.73
N PHE A 377 33.08 -8.35 22.98
CA PHE A 377 32.15 -9.14 23.79
C PHE A 377 31.74 -10.47 23.13
N THR A 378 31.39 -10.47 21.83
CA THR A 378 31.05 -11.72 21.13
C THR A 378 32.23 -12.68 20.98
N ARG A 379 33.47 -12.17 20.98
CA ARG A 379 34.70 -13.00 21.09
C ARG A 379 34.98 -13.56 22.48
N THR A 380 34.30 -13.07 23.52
CA THR A 380 34.46 -13.56 24.90
C THR A 380 33.21 -14.30 25.43
N ALA A 381 32.13 -14.32 24.66
CA ALA A 381 30.89 -15.03 24.95
C ALA A 381 30.52 -15.99 23.81
N GLU A 382 31.23 -17.11 23.72
CA GLU A 382 31.11 -18.14 22.64
C GLU A 382 29.75 -18.87 22.57
N ASN A 383 28.73 -18.44 23.31
CA ASN A 383 27.44 -19.16 23.46
C ASN A 383 26.18 -18.24 23.44
N VAL A 384 26.26 -17.03 22.89
CA VAL A 384 25.07 -16.16 22.75
C VAL A 384 24.29 -16.52 21.47
N PRO A 385 23.01 -16.91 21.52
CA PRO A 385 22.24 -17.26 20.33
C PRO A 385 21.85 -16.06 19.48
N THR A 386 21.56 -16.29 18.19
CA THR A 386 20.94 -15.30 17.30
C THR A 386 19.47 -15.03 17.70
N ALA A 387 18.91 -13.91 17.23
CA ALA A 387 17.51 -13.55 17.52
C ALA A 387 16.52 -14.63 17.06
N GLU A 388 16.72 -15.24 15.89
CA GLU A 388 15.92 -16.37 15.40
C GLU A 388 15.96 -17.56 16.39
N HIS A 389 17.14 -17.89 16.92
CA HIS A 389 17.32 -18.99 17.90
C HIS A 389 16.76 -18.68 19.29
N LEU A 390 16.47 -17.40 19.59
CA LEU A 390 15.75 -17.00 20.81
C LEU A 390 14.23 -17.11 20.60
N MET A 391 13.71 -16.71 19.44
CA MET A 391 12.30 -16.86 19.07
C MET A 391 11.88 -18.34 19.10
N ASP A 392 12.69 -19.21 18.49
CA ASP A 392 12.44 -20.65 18.41
C ASP A 392 12.46 -21.37 19.79
N LYS A 393 13.09 -20.74 20.80
CA LYS A 393 13.09 -21.25 22.19
C LYS A 393 11.96 -20.69 23.07
N CYS A 394 11.34 -19.57 22.69
CA CYS A 394 10.22 -19.00 23.44
C CYS A 394 8.92 -19.77 23.15
N SER A 395 8.71 -20.21 21.91
CA SER A 395 7.54 -21.01 21.50
C SER A 395 7.42 -22.36 22.24
N TRP A 396 8.53 -23.01 22.56
CA TRP A 396 8.54 -24.34 23.18
C TRP A 396 8.08 -24.40 24.65
N LYS A 397 8.04 -23.29 25.39
CA LYS A 397 7.86 -23.32 26.86
C LYS A 397 6.46 -23.63 27.38
N LYS A 398 5.41 -23.66 26.53
CA LYS A 398 4.01 -23.84 26.96
C LYS A 398 3.34 -25.16 26.56
N SER A 399 4.05 -26.09 25.93
CA SER A 399 3.50 -27.40 25.50
C SER A 399 4.08 -28.59 26.28
N THR A 400 3.21 -29.50 26.72
CA THR A 400 3.49 -30.80 27.40
C THR A 400 4.02 -30.81 28.84
N SER A 401 3.08 -30.74 29.80
CA SER A 401 3.24 -31.45 31.07
C SER A 401 3.01 -32.95 30.85
N ARG A 402 4.08 -33.75 30.74
CA ARG A 402 4.06 -35.21 30.97
C ARG A 402 5.42 -35.74 31.40
N GLN A 403 5.43 -36.56 32.46
CA GLN A 403 6.62 -37.11 33.11
C GLN A 403 7.30 -38.21 32.29
N VAL A 404 8.63 -38.16 32.13
CA VAL A 404 9.55 -39.32 31.94
C VAL A 404 10.89 -38.96 32.61
N PRO A 405 11.61 -39.89 33.28
CA PRO A 405 12.66 -39.54 34.24
C PRO A 405 14.09 -39.40 33.68
N THR A 406 14.97 -38.91 34.55
CA THR A 406 16.44 -38.87 34.45
C THR A 406 17.08 -40.20 34.05
N ASP A 407 18.09 -40.17 33.17
CA ASP A 407 19.44 -40.66 33.54
C ASP A 407 20.57 -40.36 32.53
N ILE A 408 21.81 -40.43 33.04
CA ILE A 408 23.12 -40.57 32.35
C ILE A 408 23.79 -39.32 31.73
N PHE A 409 24.91 -38.95 32.37
CA PHE A 409 26.06 -38.21 31.82
C PHE A 409 26.88 -39.11 30.87
N GLU A 410 27.49 -38.55 29.81
CA GLU A 410 28.91 -38.84 29.55
C GLU A 410 29.61 -37.75 28.72
N THR A 411 30.94 -37.68 28.85
CA THR A 411 31.81 -36.57 28.42
C THR A 411 32.81 -36.99 27.34
N SER A 412 33.44 -35.99 26.68
CA SER A 412 34.64 -36.09 25.81
C SER A 412 34.33 -36.31 24.30
N GLN A 413 35.19 -35.95 23.34
CA GLN A 413 36.57 -35.43 23.42
C GLN A 413 36.94 -34.58 22.18
N VAL A 414 37.99 -33.75 22.30
CA VAL A 414 38.62 -33.03 21.18
C VAL A 414 39.59 -33.95 20.42
N VAL A 415 39.53 -33.98 19.09
CA VAL A 415 40.63 -34.46 18.23
C VAL A 415 40.81 -33.51 17.04
N SER A 416 42.06 -33.08 16.83
CA SER A 416 42.52 -32.33 15.66
C SER A 416 43.27 -33.27 14.72
N MET A 417 43.10 -33.11 13.39
CA MET A 417 44.10 -33.55 12.41
C MET A 417 44.23 -32.59 11.23
N HIS A 418 45.42 -32.60 10.62
CA HIS A 418 45.84 -31.85 9.42
C HIS A 418 44.95 -32.21 8.21
N GLY A 419 44.80 -31.41 7.14
CA GLY A 419 45.60 -30.28 6.65
C GLY A 419 46.21 -30.62 5.28
N ASN A 420 46.14 -29.71 4.31
CA ASN A 420 47.09 -29.57 3.18
C ASN A 420 46.68 -28.42 2.23
N ASN A 421 47.68 -27.66 1.78
CA ASN A 421 47.63 -26.69 0.69
C ASN A 421 48.26 -27.36 -0.57
N PRO A 422 48.05 -26.88 -1.80
CA PRO A 422 49.14 -26.11 -2.40
C PRO A 422 48.77 -24.97 -3.39
N GLU A 423 49.47 -23.85 -3.22
CA GLU A 423 50.24 -23.05 -4.21
C GLU A 423 49.58 -22.23 -5.37
N PHE A 424 49.90 -20.92 -5.32
CA PHE A 424 50.31 -19.98 -6.41
C PHE A 424 49.41 -19.79 -7.67
N TRP A 425 49.18 -18.56 -8.17
CA TRP A 425 50.18 -17.53 -8.49
C TRP A 425 49.81 -16.06 -8.18
N SER A 426 50.82 -15.33 -7.71
CA SER A 426 51.13 -13.89 -7.87
C SER A 426 51.08 -13.38 -9.34
N ILE A 427 51.10 -12.10 -9.73
CA ILE A 427 51.17 -10.74 -9.12
C ILE A 427 50.80 -9.77 -10.27
N GLU A 428 50.19 -8.59 -9.99
CA GLU A 428 50.64 -7.30 -10.56
C GLU A 428 50.01 -6.10 -9.81
N SER A 429 50.72 -4.97 -9.80
CA SER A 429 50.44 -3.79 -8.95
C SER A 429 51.11 -2.54 -9.56
N ILE A 430 50.89 -1.35 -8.97
CA ILE A 430 51.62 -0.07 -9.17
C ILE A 430 51.08 0.79 -10.35
N PRO A 431 51.09 2.15 -10.33
CA PRO A 431 51.35 3.14 -9.25
C PRO A 431 50.20 4.16 -8.99
N ALA A 432 50.47 5.09 -8.07
CA ALA A 432 49.64 6.23 -7.66
C ALA A 432 49.83 7.54 -8.49
N SER A 433 49.08 8.57 -8.09
CA SER A 433 48.93 9.97 -8.58
C SER A 433 50.23 10.80 -8.68
N PRO A 434 50.21 11.99 -9.35
CA PRO A 434 49.68 13.26 -8.77
C PRO A 434 48.77 14.02 -9.79
N SER A 435 48.40 15.32 -9.73
CA SER A 435 48.79 16.51 -8.94
C SER A 435 47.67 17.59 -8.87
N GLU A 436 47.92 18.68 -8.16
CA GLU A 436 47.07 19.89 -7.96
C GLU A 436 46.77 20.73 -9.22
N SER A 437 45.71 21.55 -9.18
CA SER A 437 45.80 23.02 -9.44
C SER A 437 44.49 23.74 -9.09
N ALA A 438 44.59 25.03 -8.74
CA ALA A 438 43.48 25.90 -8.35
C ALA A 438 43.26 27.04 -9.37
N ILE A 439 42.02 27.52 -9.51
CA ILE A 439 41.69 28.81 -10.16
C ILE A 439 40.57 29.50 -9.37
N GLU A 440 40.70 30.81 -9.18
CA GLU A 440 39.79 31.70 -8.45
C GLU A 440 38.85 32.50 -9.39
N HIS A 441 37.80 33.12 -8.82
CA HIS A 441 37.10 34.33 -9.34
C HIS A 441 36.27 34.18 -10.66
N SER A 442 35.13 34.86 -10.89
CA SER A 442 34.24 35.72 -10.07
C SER A 442 32.83 35.78 -10.77
N PRO A 443 31.99 36.84 -10.73
CA PRO A 443 30.66 36.75 -10.11
C PRO A 443 29.46 36.89 -11.09
N PHE A 444 28.25 36.60 -10.61
CA PHE A 444 27.02 37.18 -11.17
C PHE A 444 26.09 37.75 -10.09
N THR A 445 25.31 38.74 -10.50
CA THR A 445 24.76 39.81 -9.64
C THR A 445 23.30 39.64 -9.25
N ASN A 446 22.93 40.29 -8.15
CA ASN A 446 21.57 40.57 -7.70
C ASN A 446 20.58 40.91 -8.83
N ILE A 447 19.34 40.43 -8.72
CA ILE A 447 18.15 41.13 -9.19
C ILE A 447 17.19 41.27 -8.00
N THR A 448 16.54 42.43 -7.94
CA THR A 448 15.86 42.98 -6.76
C THR A 448 14.42 42.50 -6.59
N GLU A 449 13.95 42.64 -5.34
CA GLU A 449 12.51 42.69 -5.00
C GLU A 449 11.81 43.78 -5.81
N ASP A 450 10.52 43.59 -6.12
CA ASP A 450 9.61 44.74 -6.20
C ASP A 450 8.18 44.36 -5.75
N THR A 451 7.53 45.28 -5.05
CA THR A 451 6.22 45.07 -4.38
C THR A 451 5.24 46.16 -4.75
N SER A 452 4.07 45.81 -5.30
CA SER A 452 2.85 46.65 -5.40
C SER A 452 1.75 45.92 -6.19
N VAL A 453 0.44 46.22 -6.11
CA VAL A 453 -0.40 46.96 -5.16
C VAL A 453 -1.85 46.43 -5.28
N VAL A 454 -2.72 46.80 -4.33
CA VAL A 454 -4.13 46.38 -4.19
C VAL A 454 -5.07 46.92 -5.31
N ARG A 455 -6.08 46.09 -5.65
CA ARG A 455 -7.49 46.28 -6.16
C ARG A 455 -8.14 47.71 -6.06
N PRO A 456 -9.34 48.05 -6.61
CA PRO A 456 -10.47 47.16 -7.06
C PRO A 456 -11.41 47.63 -8.24
N LEU A 457 -12.43 46.78 -8.51
CA LEU A 457 -13.89 47.09 -8.65
C LEU A 457 -14.60 47.05 -10.04
N HIS A 458 -15.92 46.82 -9.96
CA HIS A 458 -17.02 46.81 -10.97
C HIS A 458 -17.12 45.54 -11.86
N ASP A 459 -18.20 44.74 -11.81
CA ASP A 459 -19.64 44.97 -12.14
C ASP A 459 -19.91 44.73 -13.64
N ASP A 460 -21.01 44.15 -14.14
CA ASP A 460 -22.14 43.39 -13.58
C ASP A 460 -22.96 42.83 -14.79
N LEU A 461 -23.82 41.80 -14.62
CA LEU A 461 -24.91 41.39 -15.56
C LEU A 461 -24.49 40.93 -17.01
N THR A 462 -25.27 40.20 -17.84
CA THR A 462 -26.55 39.45 -17.72
C THR A 462 -26.66 38.39 -18.83
N ASN A 463 -27.61 37.46 -18.66
CA ASN A 463 -28.19 36.57 -19.69
C ASN A 463 -28.33 37.18 -21.11
N ILE A 464 -28.17 36.36 -22.15
CA ILE A 464 -29.18 36.12 -23.21
C ILE A 464 -28.88 34.81 -23.96
N SER A 465 -29.91 33.96 -24.03
CA SER A 465 -30.20 32.97 -25.07
C SER A 465 -31.72 33.11 -25.32
N PRO A 466 -32.33 32.77 -26.48
CA PRO A 466 -32.03 31.52 -27.21
C PRO A 466 -32.20 31.56 -28.76
N ASP A 467 -32.09 30.35 -29.35
CA ASP A 467 -32.92 29.83 -30.45
C ASP A 467 -32.54 30.15 -31.92
N VAL A 468 -31.94 29.17 -32.61
CA VAL A 468 -32.02 28.98 -34.07
C VAL A 468 -32.13 27.49 -34.40
N LYS A 469 -33.11 27.11 -35.24
CA LYS A 469 -33.38 25.74 -35.72
C LYS A 469 -32.50 25.33 -36.92
N PRO A 470 -32.36 24.01 -37.20
CA PRO A 470 -31.38 23.49 -38.14
C PRO A 470 -31.86 23.46 -39.60
N PRO A 471 -30.94 23.47 -40.58
CA PRO A 471 -31.23 23.05 -41.95
C PRO A 471 -30.95 21.55 -42.17
N SER A 472 -31.88 20.85 -42.81
CA SER A 472 -31.63 19.53 -43.39
C SER A 472 -30.90 19.67 -44.73
N ALA A 473 -29.88 18.86 -44.98
CA ALA A 473 -29.37 18.62 -46.33
C ALA A 473 -28.86 17.17 -46.46
N VAL A 474 -29.42 16.45 -47.43
CA VAL A 474 -28.96 15.15 -47.90
C VAL A 474 -27.80 15.36 -48.86
N MET A 475 -26.72 14.59 -48.74
CA MET A 475 -25.78 14.27 -49.83
C MET A 475 -25.10 12.94 -49.54
N GLU A 476 -25.05 12.06 -50.54
CA GLU A 476 -24.40 10.74 -50.48
C GLU A 476 -22.89 10.88 -50.77
N GLY A 477 -22.06 10.04 -50.14
CA GLY A 477 -20.62 9.96 -50.38
C GLY A 477 -20.04 8.66 -49.80
N PRO A 478 -19.09 7.98 -50.47
CA PRO A 478 -18.77 6.58 -50.20
C PRO A 478 -17.79 6.35 -49.03
N ASP A 479 -17.81 5.12 -48.52
CA ASP A 479 -17.03 4.65 -47.37
C ASP A 479 -15.53 4.97 -47.41
N THR A 480 -15.00 5.47 -46.28
CA THR A 480 -13.68 5.04 -45.79
C THR A 480 -13.55 5.28 -44.28
N PHE A 481 -12.92 4.34 -43.56
CA PHE A 481 -12.56 4.43 -42.14
C PHE A 481 -13.70 4.63 -41.11
N ALA A 482 -14.69 3.74 -41.14
CA ALA A 482 -15.53 3.46 -39.97
C ALA A 482 -14.74 2.70 -38.89
N GLY A 483 -13.92 3.42 -38.12
CA GLY A 483 -13.33 2.91 -36.88
C GLY A 483 -14.44 2.51 -35.91
N LYS A 484 -14.74 1.21 -35.80
CA LYS A 484 -15.72 0.66 -34.85
C LYS A 484 -15.19 0.80 -33.42
N ALA A 485 -15.33 1.99 -32.85
CA ALA A 485 -15.53 2.17 -31.42
C ALA A 485 -16.81 1.42 -31.04
N ARG A 486 -16.69 0.12 -30.78
CA ARG A 486 -17.73 -0.65 -30.10
C ARG A 486 -17.97 0.09 -28.78
N ARG A 487 -19.19 0.57 -28.57
CA ARG A 487 -19.63 1.02 -27.25
C ARG A 487 -19.35 -0.14 -26.30
N GLY A 488 -18.36 0.02 -25.44
CA GLY A 488 -18.23 -0.87 -24.30
C GLY A 488 -19.51 -0.73 -23.48
N SER A 489 -19.93 -1.81 -22.82
CA SER A 489 -20.75 -1.61 -21.63
C SER A 489 -19.91 -0.72 -20.71
N VAL A 490 -20.34 0.52 -20.52
CA VAL A 490 -19.80 1.36 -19.45
C VAL A 490 -20.48 0.83 -18.20
N ASP A 491 -19.99 -0.32 -17.74
CA ASP A 491 -20.32 -0.90 -16.44
C ASP A 491 -19.99 0.18 -15.41
N SER A 492 -21.01 0.96 -15.08
CA SER A 492 -20.87 2.13 -14.21
C SER A 492 -20.98 1.66 -12.76
N SER A 493 -20.14 0.67 -12.46
CA SER A 493 -19.80 0.18 -11.14
C SER A 493 -18.64 0.97 -10.51
N ILE A 494 -18.44 2.23 -10.96
CA ILE A 494 -17.86 3.26 -10.09
C ILE A 494 -18.78 3.28 -8.87
N SER A 495 -18.28 2.81 -7.74
CA SER A 495 -19.10 2.68 -6.55
C SER A 495 -19.50 4.07 -6.11
N LEU A 496 -20.74 4.20 -5.67
CA LEU A 496 -21.30 5.44 -5.15
C LEU A 496 -20.54 5.97 -3.91
N ARG A 497 -19.68 5.12 -3.31
CA ARG A 497 -18.76 5.47 -2.24
C ARG A 497 -17.40 5.97 -2.71
N ASP A 498 -16.98 5.68 -3.94
CA ASP A 498 -15.66 6.09 -4.45
C ASP A 498 -15.63 7.61 -4.67
N MET A 499 -16.76 8.19 -5.12
CA MET A 499 -16.93 9.65 -5.23
C MET A 499 -17.07 10.40 -3.89
N TYR A 500 -17.41 9.71 -2.79
CA TYR A 500 -17.49 10.33 -1.45
C TYR A 500 -17.23 9.32 -0.32
N PRO A 501 -15.97 9.29 0.14
CA PRO A 501 -15.54 8.95 1.49
C PRO A 501 -16.62 9.07 2.58
N ASN A 502 -16.90 8.00 3.31
CA ASN A 502 -17.73 8.08 4.50
C ASN A 502 -16.88 8.49 5.71
N PRO A 503 -17.29 9.54 6.45
CA PRO A 503 -16.90 10.94 6.21
C PRO A 503 -15.38 11.14 6.03
N MET A 504 -14.88 12.25 5.49
CA MET A 504 -14.58 13.51 6.23
C MET A 504 -14.17 13.33 7.72
N ILE A 505 -13.43 12.26 8.02
CA ILE A 505 -13.15 11.77 9.37
C ILE A 505 -12.03 12.60 10.04
N TRP A 506 -12.45 13.41 11.02
CA TRP A 506 -11.63 13.96 12.12
C TRP A 506 -10.48 14.95 11.80
N LEU A 507 -10.01 15.14 10.56
CA LEU A 507 -9.05 16.21 10.26
C LEU A 507 -9.73 17.58 10.10
N LEU A 508 -9.66 18.40 11.15
CA LEU A 508 -9.95 19.83 11.05
C LEU A 508 -9.00 20.50 10.04
N PRO A 509 -9.44 21.48 9.22
CA PRO A 509 -8.54 22.20 8.33
C PRO A 509 -7.35 22.79 9.09
N PHE A 510 -6.13 22.67 8.55
CA PHE A 510 -4.89 23.01 9.25
C PHE A 510 -4.89 24.43 9.87
N LYS A 511 -5.43 25.44 9.16
CA LYS A 511 -5.60 26.81 9.68
C LYS A 511 -6.51 26.90 10.90
N THR A 512 -7.47 25.98 11.05
CA THR A 512 -8.33 25.83 12.23
C THR A 512 -7.58 25.15 13.37
N GLN A 513 -6.80 24.10 13.09
CA GLN A 513 -5.92 23.46 14.07
C GLN A 513 -4.96 24.47 14.71
N GLN A 514 -4.22 25.23 13.88
CA GLN A 514 -3.32 26.29 14.36
C GLN A 514 -4.03 27.31 15.25
N LYS A 515 -5.23 27.77 14.88
CA LYS A 515 -6.03 28.70 15.70
C LYS A 515 -6.42 28.11 17.06
N ILE A 516 -6.78 26.82 17.11
CA ILE A 516 -7.07 26.11 18.36
C ILE A 516 -5.80 26.07 19.22
N LEU A 517 -4.68 25.58 18.69
CA LEU A 517 -3.43 25.44 19.42
C LEU A 517 -2.90 26.78 19.94
N ILE A 518 -2.92 27.85 19.13
CA ILE A 518 -2.55 29.21 19.54
C ILE A 518 -3.46 29.73 20.67
N SER A 519 -4.77 29.44 20.60
CA SER A 519 -5.72 29.84 21.64
C SER A 519 -5.42 29.14 22.97
N VAL A 520 -5.11 27.84 22.92
CA VAL A 520 -4.71 27.05 24.10
C VAL A 520 -3.38 27.55 24.67
N GLN A 521 -2.38 27.78 23.81
CA GLN A 521 -1.07 28.32 24.18
C GLN A 521 -1.19 29.69 24.87
N THR A 522 -2.11 30.55 24.40
CA THR A 522 -2.40 31.85 25.01
C THR A 522 -2.92 31.69 26.45
N VAL A 523 -3.92 30.83 26.66
CA VAL A 523 -4.50 30.56 27.99
C VAL A 523 -3.47 29.93 28.95
N LEU A 524 -2.62 29.03 28.44
CA LEU A 524 -1.52 28.48 29.22
C LEU A 524 -0.46 29.53 29.55
N GLY A 525 -0.13 30.42 28.61
CA GLY A 525 0.78 31.55 28.82
C GLY A 525 0.32 32.48 29.94
N GLU A 526 -0.96 32.86 29.94
CA GLU A 526 -1.62 33.60 31.03
C GLU A 526 -1.52 32.84 32.37
N SER A 527 -1.80 31.53 32.35
CA SER A 527 -1.74 30.65 33.54
C SER A 527 -0.32 30.63 34.15
N TYR A 528 0.71 30.43 33.31
CA TYR A 528 2.10 30.41 33.73
C TYR A 528 2.59 31.77 34.22
N ALA A 529 2.18 32.87 33.58
CA ALA A 529 2.53 34.23 34.03
C ALA A 529 1.95 34.55 35.41
N ASN A 530 0.69 34.20 35.65
CA ASN A 530 0.02 34.36 36.94
C ASN A 530 0.66 33.48 38.02
N PHE A 531 0.94 32.21 37.71
CA PHE A 531 1.63 31.30 38.62
C PHE A 531 3.03 31.82 39.01
N ALA A 532 3.84 32.20 38.03
CA ALA A 532 5.21 32.64 38.26
C ALA A 532 5.28 33.97 39.03
N SER A 533 4.35 34.91 38.79
CA SER A 533 4.29 36.18 39.52
C SER A 533 3.97 35.99 41.01
N LYS A 534 3.17 34.97 41.34
CA LYS A 534 2.80 34.62 42.72
C LYS A 534 3.86 33.82 43.46
N TRP A 535 4.42 32.78 42.81
CA TRP A 535 5.23 31.76 43.49
C TRP A 535 6.73 31.88 43.24
N ILE A 536 7.16 32.54 42.16
CA ILE A 536 8.58 32.66 41.81
C ILE A 536 8.98 34.10 41.39
N PRO A 537 8.57 35.15 42.14
CA PRO A 537 8.81 36.55 41.74
C PRO A 537 10.30 36.90 41.63
N ALA A 538 11.17 36.26 42.44
CA ALA A 538 12.62 36.45 42.37
C ALA A 538 13.20 35.98 41.02
N ILE A 539 12.80 34.80 40.53
CA ILE A 539 13.29 34.29 39.24
C ILE A 539 12.71 35.10 38.08
N LEU A 540 11.47 35.61 38.19
CA LEU A 540 10.95 36.56 37.20
C LEU A 540 11.71 37.90 37.18
N HIS A 541 12.23 38.33 38.34
CA HIS A 541 13.08 39.52 38.42
C HIS A 541 14.43 39.27 37.72
N ASP A 542 15.04 38.11 37.94
CA ASP A 542 16.35 37.74 37.37
C ASP A 542 16.28 37.39 35.87
N LEU A 543 15.15 36.87 35.38
CA LEU A 543 14.93 36.58 33.95
C LEU A 543 14.42 37.79 33.15
N ARG A 544 14.02 38.88 33.83
CA ARG A 544 13.52 40.11 33.19
C ARG A 544 14.46 40.73 32.15
N PRO A 545 15.80 40.72 32.33
CA PRO A 545 16.74 41.33 31.37
C PRO A 545 16.98 40.53 30.07
N GLN A 546 16.60 39.24 30.00
CA GLN A 546 16.95 38.39 28.85
C GLN A 546 15.87 38.29 27.76
N ARG A 547 14.73 38.99 27.91
CA ARG A 547 13.66 39.00 26.91
C ARG A 547 13.95 39.97 25.77
N ALA A 548 14.48 39.47 24.65
CA ALA A 548 14.47 40.19 23.38
C ALA A 548 14.36 39.28 22.13
N SER A 549 15.07 38.15 22.07
CA SER A 549 15.31 37.44 20.80
C SER A 549 14.84 35.99 20.68
N THR A 550 14.65 35.24 21.77
CA THR A 550 14.18 33.83 21.70
C THR A 550 12.82 33.65 22.37
N GLY A 551 11.89 33.02 21.66
CA GLY A 551 10.51 32.78 22.11
C GLY A 551 10.35 31.69 23.18
N ASP A 552 11.36 31.49 24.03
CA ASP A 552 11.36 30.44 25.03
C ASP A 552 10.52 30.81 26.26
N SER A 553 9.61 29.91 26.62
CA SER A 553 8.89 30.02 27.89
C SER A 553 9.90 29.84 29.04
N PRO A 554 10.08 30.84 29.92
CA PRO A 554 11.04 30.73 31.03
C PRO A 554 10.72 29.58 32.00
N LEU A 555 9.52 29.03 31.93
CA LEU A 555 9.06 27.93 32.77
C LEU A 555 9.42 26.55 32.19
N ALA A 556 9.60 26.41 30.87
CA ALA A 556 10.17 25.20 30.28
C ALA A 556 11.64 25.03 30.70
N THR A 557 12.42 26.13 30.62
CA THR A 557 13.82 26.19 31.10
C THR A 557 13.93 26.00 32.62
N ALA A 558 12.86 26.29 33.37
CA ALA A 558 12.80 26.02 34.81
C ALA A 558 12.42 24.57 35.15
N ALA A 559 11.74 23.85 34.24
CA ALA A 559 11.38 22.44 34.43
C ALA A 559 12.58 21.49 34.25
N ASP A 560 13.50 21.80 33.33
CA ASP A 560 14.76 21.05 33.14
C ASP A 560 15.77 21.25 34.27
N LYS A 561 15.70 22.39 34.97
CA LYS A 561 16.54 22.68 36.13
C LYS A 561 15.83 22.15 37.38
N LYS A 562 16.59 21.77 38.43
CA LYS A 562 16.05 21.17 39.68
C LYS A 562 15.15 22.10 40.54
N LEU A 563 14.63 23.19 39.97
CA LEU A 563 13.77 24.19 40.61
C LEU A 563 12.41 23.64 41.05
N CYS A 564 11.89 22.61 40.37
CA CYS A 564 10.64 21.94 40.75
C CYS A 564 10.64 21.42 42.20
N TYR A 565 11.81 21.16 42.80
CA TYR A 565 11.96 20.71 44.19
C TYR A 565 12.00 21.86 45.23
N GLN A 566 11.97 23.12 44.80
CA GLN A 566 12.02 24.31 45.68
C GLN A 566 10.66 25.01 45.82
N LEU A 567 9.63 24.56 45.10
CA LEU A 567 8.28 25.10 45.21
C LEU A 567 7.62 24.66 46.54
N PRO A 568 6.89 25.56 47.24
CA PRO A 568 6.02 25.18 48.34
C PRO A 568 5.04 24.07 47.95
N SER A 569 4.73 23.15 48.86
CA SER A 569 3.84 22.01 48.59
C SER A 569 2.40 22.40 48.24
N ASN A 570 2.00 23.63 48.52
CA ASN A 570 0.71 24.22 48.14
C ASN A 570 0.78 25.09 46.86
N ALA A 571 1.94 25.24 46.22
CA ALA A 571 2.11 26.10 45.05
C ALA A 571 1.34 25.59 43.82
N LEU A 572 1.24 24.26 43.68
CA LEU A 572 0.52 23.56 42.62
C LEU A 572 -0.67 22.79 43.21
N ALA A 573 -1.76 22.65 42.45
CA ALA A 573 -2.92 21.85 42.84
C ALA A 573 -2.73 20.33 42.58
N PHE A 574 -1.63 19.94 41.93
CA PHE A 574 -1.32 18.55 41.62
C PHE A 574 -1.09 17.72 42.88
N ARG A 575 -1.90 16.66 43.06
CA ARG A 575 -1.84 15.78 44.23
C ARG A 575 -0.57 14.90 44.32
N SER A 576 0.24 14.84 43.25
CA SER A 576 1.47 14.03 43.22
C SER A 576 2.53 14.64 42.31
N ALA A 577 3.80 14.33 42.59
CA ALA A 577 4.92 14.70 41.74
C ALA A 577 4.84 14.09 40.32
N GLN A 578 4.17 12.93 40.17
CA GLN A 578 3.92 12.30 38.87
C GLN A 578 2.93 13.11 38.04
N SER A 579 1.82 13.55 38.64
CA SER A 579 0.84 14.44 38.00
C SER A 579 1.49 15.74 37.50
N THR A 580 2.37 16.34 38.32
CA THR A 580 3.16 17.52 37.94
C THR A 580 4.09 17.24 36.76
N ARG A 581 4.81 16.11 36.74
CA ARG A 581 5.69 15.72 35.63
C ARG A 581 4.92 15.47 34.33
N LEU A 582 3.77 14.81 34.40
CA LEU A 582 2.90 14.57 33.24
C LEU A 582 2.39 15.90 32.66
N ALA A 583 1.90 16.80 33.52
CA ALA A 583 1.47 18.14 33.12
C ALA A 583 2.60 18.94 32.41
N PHE A 584 3.83 18.91 32.93
CA PHE A 584 4.96 19.58 32.26
C PHE A 584 5.40 18.89 30.97
N ARG A 585 5.32 17.55 30.89
CA ARG A 585 5.57 16.82 29.64
C ARG A 585 4.55 17.22 28.57
N SER A 586 3.25 17.21 28.87
CA SER A 586 2.23 17.57 27.88
C SER A 586 2.25 19.04 27.48
N ALA A 587 2.74 19.94 28.34
CA ALA A 587 3.03 21.32 27.97
C ALA A 587 4.19 21.44 26.96
N LYS A 588 5.17 20.54 27.04
CA LYS A 588 6.27 20.43 26.07
C LYS A 588 5.76 19.84 24.74
N GLU A 589 5.04 18.71 24.79
CA GLU A 589 4.44 18.05 23.62
C GLU A 589 3.54 19.03 22.82
N LEU A 590 2.71 19.82 23.51
CA LEU A 590 1.91 20.89 22.88
C LEU A 590 2.78 21.96 22.19
N ARG A 591 3.91 22.35 22.79
CA ARG A 591 4.82 23.32 22.17
C ARG A 591 5.48 22.75 20.92
N GLU A 592 5.89 21.48 20.96
CA GLU A 592 6.49 20.77 19.82
C GLU A 592 5.48 20.65 18.68
N ALA A 593 4.25 20.19 18.94
CA ALA A 593 3.17 20.14 17.94
C ALA A 593 2.85 21.51 17.28
N ILE A 594 2.95 22.62 18.02
CA ILE A 594 2.78 23.98 17.48
C ILE A 594 3.96 24.38 16.56
N LEU A 595 5.18 24.03 16.95
CA LEU A 595 6.40 24.43 16.23
C LEU A 595 6.62 23.61 14.95
N GLU A 596 6.31 22.32 14.99
CA GLU A 596 6.52 21.39 13.88
C GLU A 596 5.55 21.62 12.71
N GLN A 597 4.43 22.33 12.94
CA GLN A 597 3.42 22.64 11.92
C GLN A 597 2.82 21.39 11.23
N ASN A 598 2.89 20.23 11.89
CA ASN A 598 2.27 19.00 11.43
C ASN A 598 0.75 19.06 11.56
N ALA A 599 0.03 18.45 10.62
CA ALA A 599 -1.42 18.28 10.73
C ALA A 599 -1.72 17.19 11.77
N LEU A 600 -2.55 17.54 12.76
CA LEU A 600 -3.00 16.64 13.83
C LEU A 600 -4.36 16.02 13.50
N ASP A 601 -4.65 14.87 14.07
CA ASP A 601 -6.01 14.33 14.10
C ASP A 601 -6.85 14.96 15.24
N ILE A 602 -8.17 14.71 15.27
CA ILE A 602 -9.04 15.27 16.32
C ILE A 602 -8.68 14.75 17.73
N TRP A 603 -8.21 13.52 17.84
CA TRP A 603 -7.97 12.83 19.11
C TRP A 603 -6.70 13.36 19.75
N GLU A 604 -5.68 13.66 18.95
CA GLU A 604 -4.51 14.43 19.34
C GLU A 604 -4.90 15.83 19.83
N ILE A 605 -5.77 16.54 19.10
CA ILE A 605 -6.28 17.85 19.51
C ILE A 605 -7.07 17.75 20.83
N TYR A 606 -7.92 16.74 21.02
CA TYR A 606 -8.66 16.52 22.26
C TYR A 606 -7.74 16.16 23.42
N LYS A 607 -6.75 15.28 23.21
CA LYS A 607 -5.72 14.93 24.19
C LYS A 607 -4.92 16.16 24.62
N ILE A 608 -4.55 17.03 23.67
CA ILE A 608 -3.92 18.32 23.93
C ILE A 608 -4.82 19.22 24.79
N LEU A 609 -6.11 19.34 24.45
CA LEU A 609 -7.07 20.18 25.17
C LEU A 609 -7.30 19.69 26.61
N ASP A 610 -7.47 18.39 26.84
CA ASP A 610 -7.62 17.82 28.17
C ASP A 610 -6.35 17.99 29.02
N SER A 611 -5.18 17.82 28.41
CA SER A 611 -3.89 18.02 29.06
C SER A 611 -3.70 19.49 29.44
N ALA A 612 -4.00 20.42 28.54
CA ALA A 612 -3.93 21.86 28.77
C ALA A 612 -4.92 22.34 29.84
N ALA A 613 -6.14 21.81 29.87
CA ALA A 613 -7.09 22.09 30.95
C ALA A 613 -6.54 21.61 32.31
N THR A 614 -5.98 20.40 32.36
CA THR A 614 -5.37 19.82 33.57
C THR A 614 -4.16 20.63 34.05
N ILE A 615 -3.34 21.14 33.13
CA ILE A 615 -2.24 22.06 33.43
C ILE A 615 -2.76 23.37 34.05
N ALA A 616 -3.79 23.98 33.46
CA ALA A 616 -4.37 25.23 33.94
C ALA A 616 -4.96 25.10 35.36
N GLU A 617 -5.66 24.02 35.67
CA GLU A 617 -6.13 23.73 37.05
C GLU A 617 -4.98 23.50 38.03
N GLY A 618 -3.95 22.75 37.60
CA GLY A 618 -2.73 22.54 38.39
C GLY A 618 -2.01 23.82 38.80
N LEU A 619 -2.15 24.87 38.00
CA LEU A 619 -1.61 26.22 38.23
C LEU A 619 -2.60 27.16 38.97
N TYR A 620 -3.74 26.64 39.44
CA TYR A 620 -4.86 27.39 40.03
C TYR A 620 -5.48 28.45 39.09
N ASN A 621 -5.56 28.16 37.79
CA ASN A 621 -6.31 28.95 36.81
C ASN A 621 -7.58 28.22 36.32
N ASP A 622 -8.55 28.07 37.21
CA ASP A 622 -9.84 27.42 36.92
C ASP A 622 -10.60 28.11 35.76
N THR A 623 -10.42 29.42 35.62
CA THR A 623 -11.02 30.21 34.52
C THR A 623 -10.41 29.81 33.17
N GLY A 624 -9.08 29.65 33.11
CA GLY A 624 -8.37 29.17 31.93
C GLY A 624 -8.75 27.72 31.59
N ALA A 625 -8.79 26.84 32.58
CA ALA A 625 -9.21 25.44 32.40
C ALA A 625 -10.65 25.34 31.85
N LYS A 626 -11.58 26.11 32.42
CA LYS A 626 -12.98 26.18 31.94
C LYS A 626 -13.06 26.69 30.50
N ARG A 627 -12.24 27.67 30.12
CA ARG A 627 -12.16 28.19 28.74
C ARG A 627 -11.63 27.14 27.76
N ILE A 628 -10.62 26.34 28.14
CA ILE A 628 -10.09 25.25 27.31
C ILE A 628 -11.12 24.12 27.14
N ARG A 629 -11.83 23.73 28.22
CA ARG A 629 -12.91 22.73 28.12
C ARG A 629 -14.09 23.22 27.28
N GLY A 630 -14.48 24.49 27.42
CA GLY A 630 -15.51 25.09 26.57
C GLY A 630 -15.13 25.11 25.09
N LEU A 631 -13.84 25.32 24.77
CA LEU A 631 -13.34 25.20 23.40
C LEU A 631 -13.43 23.76 22.88
N LYS A 632 -13.10 22.75 23.70
CA LYS A 632 -13.27 21.32 23.34
C LYS A 632 -14.74 20.99 23.04
N GLN A 633 -15.66 21.39 23.92
CA GLN A 633 -17.10 21.15 23.77
C GLN A 633 -17.68 21.84 22.52
N GLU A 634 -17.25 23.06 22.20
CA GLU A 634 -17.64 23.76 20.96
C GLU A 634 -17.14 23.03 19.70
N ILE A 635 -15.94 22.42 19.75
CA ILE A 635 -15.40 21.62 18.64
C ILE A 635 -16.21 20.33 18.48
N GLU A 636 -16.45 19.59 19.58
CA GLU A 636 -17.29 18.38 19.61
C GLU A 636 -18.69 18.66 19.00
N GLN A 637 -19.40 19.67 19.50
CA GLN A 637 -20.74 20.04 19.03
C GLN A 637 -20.77 20.42 17.53
N ARG A 638 -19.76 21.15 17.05
CA ARG A 638 -19.66 21.50 15.61
C ARG A 638 -19.41 20.29 14.74
N LEU A 639 -18.68 19.30 15.25
CA LEU A 639 -18.31 18.11 14.50
C LEU A 639 -19.50 17.14 14.41
N GLU A 640 -20.25 16.96 15.50
CA GLU A 640 -21.57 16.29 15.49
C GLU A 640 -22.54 16.95 14.49
N THR A 641 -22.59 18.29 14.47
CA THR A 641 -23.45 19.05 13.54
C THR A 641 -23.03 18.84 12.08
N ALA A 642 -21.72 18.83 11.80
CA ALA A 642 -21.18 18.57 10.47
C ALA A 642 -21.43 17.12 10.01
N GLU A 643 -21.30 16.14 10.91
CA GLU A 643 -21.58 14.74 10.64
C GLU A 643 -23.06 14.49 10.33
N ALA A 644 -23.96 15.13 11.07
CA ALA A 644 -25.40 15.09 10.80
C ALA A 644 -25.74 15.66 9.42
N ALA A 645 -25.18 16.84 9.07
CA ALA A 645 -25.36 17.45 7.76
C ALA A 645 -24.77 16.61 6.62
N GLY A 646 -23.58 16.03 6.82
CA GLY A 646 -22.96 15.09 5.88
C GLY A 646 -23.82 13.83 5.65
N SER A 647 -24.43 13.32 6.72
CA SER A 647 -25.33 12.17 6.65
C SER A 647 -26.62 12.48 5.88
N GLU A 648 -27.20 13.68 6.05
CA GLU A 648 -28.35 14.12 5.24
C GLU A 648 -27.99 14.23 3.76
N MET A 649 -26.84 14.83 3.43
CA MET A 649 -26.36 14.97 2.05
C MET A 649 -26.12 13.60 1.39
N ARG A 650 -25.46 12.66 2.09
CA ARG A 650 -25.30 11.27 1.63
C ARG A 650 -26.65 10.58 1.39
N GLY A 651 -27.62 10.77 2.29
CA GLY A 651 -28.97 10.24 2.13
C GLY A 651 -29.68 10.77 0.88
N ARG A 652 -29.59 12.08 0.63
CA ARG A 652 -30.16 12.74 -0.57
C ARG A 652 -29.51 12.23 -1.86
N LEU A 653 -28.18 12.16 -1.90
CA LEU A 653 -27.40 11.66 -3.04
C LEU A 653 -27.74 10.18 -3.35
N THR A 654 -27.78 9.33 -2.31
CA THR A 654 -28.19 7.92 -2.43
C THR A 654 -29.61 7.78 -2.98
N SER A 655 -30.52 8.70 -2.64
CA SER A 655 -31.86 8.70 -3.23
C SER A 655 -31.83 9.04 -4.72
N GLN A 656 -31.18 10.14 -5.10
CA GLN A 656 -31.09 10.61 -6.49
C GLN A 656 -30.46 9.55 -7.42
N LEU A 657 -29.45 8.83 -6.94
CA LEU A 657 -28.77 7.82 -7.75
C LEU A 657 -29.57 6.51 -7.85
N ARG A 658 -30.39 6.15 -6.84
CA ARG A 658 -31.39 5.08 -7.02
C ARG A 658 -32.46 5.46 -8.06
N ASP A 659 -32.88 6.72 -8.11
CA ASP A 659 -33.78 7.21 -9.16
C ASP A 659 -33.11 7.14 -10.55
N ILE A 660 -31.81 7.44 -10.67
CA ILE A 660 -31.04 7.28 -11.91
C ILE A 660 -30.90 5.80 -12.31
N CYS A 661 -30.62 4.89 -11.37
CA CYS A 661 -30.58 3.45 -11.65
C CYS A 661 -31.93 2.95 -12.17
N ARG A 662 -33.05 3.33 -11.55
CA ARG A 662 -34.40 3.01 -12.06
C ARG A 662 -34.62 3.56 -13.48
N GLN A 663 -34.19 4.79 -13.76
CA GLN A 663 -34.29 5.38 -15.11
C GLN A 663 -33.47 4.60 -16.15
N ARG A 664 -32.29 4.08 -15.78
CA ARG A 664 -31.48 3.22 -16.65
C ARG A 664 -32.18 1.89 -16.94
N GLU A 665 -32.67 1.20 -15.91
CA GLU A 665 -33.48 -0.02 -16.10
C GLU A 665 -34.72 0.20 -16.98
N GLU A 666 -35.35 1.38 -16.90
CA GLU A 666 -36.47 1.77 -17.78
C GLU A 666 -36.06 2.10 -19.21
N ILE A 667 -34.80 2.50 -19.45
CA ILE A 667 -34.21 2.69 -20.77
C ILE A 667 -33.82 1.34 -21.38
N ASP A 668 -33.11 0.50 -20.63
CA ASP A 668 -32.68 -0.83 -21.06
C ASP A 668 -33.89 -1.68 -21.52
N LYS A 669 -34.98 -1.68 -20.74
CA LYS A 669 -36.26 -2.34 -21.11
C LYS A 669 -36.88 -1.79 -22.41
N LYS A 670 -36.65 -0.53 -22.76
CA LYS A 670 -37.11 0.06 -24.03
C LYS A 670 -36.19 -0.29 -25.18
N GLU A 671 -34.87 -0.34 -24.96
CA GLU A 671 -33.90 -0.79 -25.96
C GLU A 671 -34.11 -2.27 -26.32
N ASP A 672 -34.36 -3.13 -25.32
CA ASP A 672 -34.75 -4.54 -25.53
C ASP A 672 -36.04 -4.66 -26.34
N ALA A 673 -37.09 -3.92 -25.96
CA ALA A 673 -38.38 -3.95 -26.66
C ALA A 673 -38.26 -3.54 -28.14
N VAL A 674 -37.53 -2.45 -28.43
CA VAL A 674 -37.26 -2.00 -29.81
C VAL A 674 -36.40 -3.00 -30.57
N THR A 675 -35.44 -3.65 -29.90
CA THR A 675 -34.60 -4.68 -30.51
C THR A 675 -35.41 -5.93 -30.87
N CYS A 676 -36.33 -6.35 -30.01
CA CYS A 676 -37.28 -7.43 -30.31
C CYS A 676 -38.18 -7.06 -31.50
N GLU A 677 -38.82 -5.88 -31.51
CA GLU A 677 -39.66 -5.41 -32.62
C GLU A 677 -38.89 -5.39 -33.96
N MET A 678 -37.65 -4.90 -33.95
CA MET A 678 -36.78 -4.89 -35.12
C MET A 678 -36.41 -6.30 -35.60
N LEU A 679 -36.19 -7.25 -34.69
CA LEU A 679 -35.89 -8.64 -35.03
C LEU A 679 -37.13 -9.35 -35.60
N GLU A 680 -38.30 -9.18 -34.99
CA GLU A 680 -39.57 -9.72 -35.47
C GLU A 680 -39.85 -9.22 -36.90
N LYS A 681 -39.84 -7.91 -37.12
CA LYS A 681 -40.02 -7.30 -38.44
C LYS A 681 -38.99 -7.82 -39.46
N LYS A 682 -37.72 -7.98 -39.07
CA LYS A 682 -36.68 -8.55 -39.94
C LYS A 682 -36.95 -10.02 -40.29
N THR A 683 -37.55 -10.80 -39.38
CA THR A 683 -37.97 -12.18 -39.70
C THR A 683 -39.18 -12.22 -40.63
N GLU A 684 -40.15 -11.31 -40.48
CA GLU A 684 -41.27 -11.15 -41.41
C GLU A 684 -40.80 -10.76 -42.81
N GLU A 685 -39.93 -9.74 -42.91
CA GLU A 685 -39.34 -9.31 -44.19
C GLU A 685 -38.56 -10.45 -44.87
N LYS A 686 -37.81 -11.26 -44.09
CA LYS A 686 -37.12 -12.45 -44.59
C LYS A 686 -38.10 -13.52 -45.08
N ALA A 687 -39.21 -13.76 -44.37
CA ALA A 687 -40.22 -14.73 -44.77
C ALA A 687 -40.92 -14.31 -46.08
N VAL A 688 -41.30 -13.04 -46.21
CA VAL A 688 -41.86 -12.46 -47.45
C VAL A 688 -40.86 -12.54 -48.61
N LEU A 689 -39.57 -12.35 -48.35
CA LEU A 689 -38.53 -12.52 -49.37
C LEU A 689 -38.36 -13.99 -49.79
N SER A 690 -38.39 -14.94 -48.85
CA SER A 690 -38.31 -16.38 -49.15
C SER A 690 -39.46 -16.81 -50.06
N GLN A 691 -40.71 -16.46 -49.70
CA GLN A 691 -41.89 -16.76 -50.52
C GLN A 691 -41.81 -16.19 -51.94
N LYS A 692 -41.26 -14.98 -52.11
CA LYS A 692 -41.04 -14.38 -53.44
C LYS A 692 -39.98 -15.13 -54.25
N ILE A 693 -38.91 -15.61 -53.61
CA ILE A 693 -37.87 -16.41 -54.26
C ILE A 693 -38.42 -17.78 -54.66
N GLU A 694 -39.15 -18.45 -53.76
CA GLU A 694 -39.79 -19.74 -54.00
C GLU A 694 -40.76 -19.67 -55.19
N ALA A 695 -41.69 -18.71 -55.20
CA ALA A 695 -42.63 -18.52 -56.31
C ALA A 695 -41.93 -18.21 -57.65
N TYR A 696 -40.82 -17.46 -57.62
CA TYR A 696 -40.01 -17.18 -58.82
C TYR A 696 -39.27 -18.44 -59.33
N LEU A 697 -38.77 -19.28 -58.42
CA LEU A 697 -38.14 -20.55 -58.78
C LEU A 697 -39.16 -21.52 -59.39
N GLU A 698 -40.34 -21.68 -58.77
CA GLU A 698 -41.42 -22.53 -59.29
C GLU A 698 -41.86 -22.09 -60.69
N SER A 699 -42.12 -20.79 -60.90
CA SER A 699 -42.49 -20.26 -62.21
C SER A 699 -41.43 -20.52 -63.29
N ASN A 700 -40.14 -20.45 -62.96
CA ASN A 700 -39.07 -20.74 -63.89
C ASN A 700 -38.91 -22.25 -64.15
N PHE A 701 -39.05 -23.10 -63.13
CA PHE A 701 -39.02 -24.54 -63.30
C PHE A 701 -40.18 -25.03 -64.18
N GLU A 702 -41.38 -24.48 -64.03
CA GLU A 702 -42.50 -24.74 -64.94
C GLU A 702 -42.19 -24.34 -66.38
N GLN A 703 -41.57 -23.18 -66.59
CA GLN A 703 -41.22 -22.71 -67.93
C GLN A 703 -40.19 -23.64 -68.58
N VAL A 704 -39.10 -23.98 -67.88
CA VAL A 704 -38.08 -24.93 -68.36
C VAL A 704 -38.66 -26.32 -68.64
N GLN A 705 -39.67 -26.76 -67.90
CA GLN A 705 -40.38 -28.03 -68.20
C GLN A 705 -41.31 -27.94 -69.41
N LYS A 706 -41.89 -26.77 -69.71
CA LYS A 706 -42.66 -26.53 -70.95
C LYS A 706 -41.72 -26.51 -72.15
N ASP A 707 -40.63 -25.76 -72.06
CA ASP A 707 -39.62 -25.61 -73.12
C ASP A 707 -38.91 -26.93 -73.48
N ARG A 708 -38.83 -27.89 -72.54
CA ARG A 708 -38.32 -29.26 -72.77
C ARG A 708 -39.32 -30.22 -73.45
N LYS A 709 -40.60 -29.87 -73.54
CA LYS A 709 -41.67 -30.73 -74.11
C LYS A 709 -42.04 -30.32 -75.54
N THR A 710 -41.70 -29.10 -75.93
CA THR A 710 -41.70 -28.58 -77.31
C THR A 710 -40.42 -28.96 -78.05
#